data_AF-A0A1D6LPP2-F1
#
_entry.id   AF-A0A1D6LPP2-F1
#
_cell.length_a   1.000
_cell.length_b   1.000
_cell.length_c   1.000
_cell.angle_alpha   90.00
_cell.angle_beta   90.00
_cell.angle_gamma   90.00
#
_symmetry.space_group_name_H-M   'P 1'
#
loop_
_entity.id
_entity.type
_entity.pdbx_description
1 polymer ?
#
loop_
_entity_poly.entity_id
_entity_poly.type
_entity_poly.pdbx_seq_one_letter_code
_entity_poly.pdbx_strand_id
1 'polypeptide(L)'
;MHGRPRRPAKPEDDEAASAKAAKLRDLQAQVLHNHHARTYTKESIGLSFKLLETNPEAYTAWNYRKLALQHNVKELSDPQAIKSAIDDELRVAEVALRQNPKSYGAWYHRKWLLNQKLAPVDFKYELGLLDKLLKVDARNFHGWNYRRFLARFMGLPDDEELKYTMDKISDNFSNYSAWHNRSILLSNLLIQQSKGFESKQKIFSEEFELVTQALFTDPSDQSGWFYHLWLLAQTSSPDNPQLIASWPSNAAKLSFSFIKEKAEQHTLSSVWSRTVPIVLYFNEPVKGLNHSSVNLKSDLEFGKDIQWRPLTMADSGYSKCWATYLQITNECSSLQEYSVEMSIPCSDDIVSRSGSNYNCPVHFTFYIELISNNAAQGLDTFDKPVAWNCSDSFQSHGNRDPIPLDLLNITSALVEHDSDWHFERLSEEIDLFRELADDNSKFGKLTLARLLLACAAIKSRGRSLIERKGYCEEALGLFTDLIHLDPSHKQYYEDERSLALMDKVKNVLNRLTCDMETFTKHCSVQVQPNSAPLHHVQFRRLSVTRIGFAERLLWVQMLDLSHNSLRSVEGLEALQRLVFLNISNNQISSFTALEPLTKIISLKVLDLSFNEIGAHSIDTARYICPSPFSHKTEASEAFEEYQEVNNINVTEYWDAILFFRSLKLAQLDIRGNAVASKDGFRTLVVTLIPCLKWFDGEVPLRSWAILVVSRLTM
;
A
#
# COMPACT_ATOMS: atom_id res chain seq x y z
N MET A 1 -6.01 10.77 -32.59
CA MET A 1 -5.40 9.45 -32.30
C MET A 1 -6.45 8.37 -32.09
N HIS A 2 -7.55 8.63 -31.37
CA HIS A 2 -8.57 7.61 -31.08
C HIS A 2 -9.70 7.58 -32.11
N GLY A 3 -10.29 6.39 -32.32
CA GLY A 3 -11.54 6.20 -33.07
C GLY A 3 -11.49 6.50 -34.57
N ARG A 4 -10.31 6.75 -35.16
CA ARG A 4 -10.18 6.97 -36.61
C ARG A 4 -10.25 5.62 -37.34
N PRO A 5 -11.29 5.37 -38.15
CA PRO A 5 -11.35 4.15 -38.95
C PRO A 5 -10.17 4.14 -39.93
N ARG A 6 -9.43 3.03 -40.01
CA ARG A 6 -8.40 2.88 -41.03
C ARG A 6 -9.09 2.82 -42.40
N ARG A 7 -8.83 3.81 -43.25
CA ARG A 7 -9.26 3.84 -44.65
C ARG A 7 -8.01 3.78 -45.54
N PRO A 8 -8.07 3.11 -46.69
CA PRO A 8 -6.97 3.13 -47.66
C PRO A 8 -6.73 4.57 -48.10
N ALA A 9 -5.47 5.02 -48.05
CA ALA A 9 -5.08 6.38 -48.41
C ALA A 9 -5.30 6.61 -49.91
N LYS A 10 -6.01 7.68 -50.26
CA LYS A 10 -6.10 8.17 -51.63
C LYS A 10 -5.14 9.35 -51.81
N PRO A 11 -4.50 9.52 -52.97
CA PRO A 11 -3.60 10.66 -53.22
C PRO A 11 -4.24 12.03 -52.95
N GLU A 12 -5.53 12.17 -53.28
CA GLU A 12 -6.32 13.39 -53.02
C GLU A 12 -6.47 13.70 -51.51
N ASP A 13 -6.53 12.66 -50.67
CA ASP A 13 -6.62 12.83 -49.21
C ASP A 13 -5.29 13.35 -48.62
N ASP A 14 -4.17 12.94 -49.20
CA ASP A 14 -2.82 13.36 -48.77
C ASP A 14 -2.53 14.83 -49.14
N GLU A 15 -2.95 15.26 -50.34
CA GLU A 15 -2.86 16.66 -50.74
C GLU A 15 -3.74 17.55 -49.85
N ALA A 16 -4.99 17.14 -49.59
CA ALA A 16 -5.90 17.86 -48.70
C ALA A 16 -5.38 17.92 -47.26
N ALA A 17 -4.82 16.82 -46.74
CA ALA A 17 -4.20 16.78 -45.41
C ALA A 17 -2.97 17.70 -45.33
N SER A 18 -2.13 17.72 -46.37
CA SER A 18 -0.95 18.58 -46.46
C SER A 18 -1.32 20.07 -46.50
N ALA A 19 -2.33 20.43 -47.29
CA ALA A 19 -2.85 21.80 -47.35
C ALA A 19 -3.44 22.24 -45.99
N LYS A 20 -4.19 21.37 -45.31
CA LYS A 20 -4.73 21.62 -43.97
C LYS A 20 -3.60 21.79 -42.95
N ALA A 21 -2.57 20.96 -42.99
CA ALA A 21 -1.40 21.05 -42.12
C ALA A 21 -0.60 22.34 -42.36
N ALA A 22 -0.43 22.77 -43.62
CA ALA A 22 0.23 24.02 -43.96
C ALA A 22 -0.52 25.22 -43.37
N LYS A 23 -1.85 25.28 -43.54
CA LYS A 23 -2.70 26.34 -42.97
C LYS A 23 -2.63 26.39 -41.44
N LEU A 24 -2.63 25.22 -40.78
CA LEU A 24 -2.52 25.16 -39.32
C LEU A 24 -1.14 25.63 -38.82
N ARG A 25 -0.06 25.27 -39.51
CA ARG A 25 1.31 25.71 -39.19
C ARG A 25 1.47 27.21 -39.33
N ASP A 26 0.95 27.79 -40.41
CA ASP A 26 0.96 29.24 -40.63
C ASP A 26 0.21 29.98 -39.51
N LEU A 27 -1.00 29.51 -39.18
CA LEU A 27 -1.79 30.08 -38.09
C LEU A 27 -1.08 29.97 -36.73
N GLN A 28 -0.44 28.83 -36.45
CA GLN A 28 0.35 28.63 -35.23
C GLN A 28 1.56 29.58 -35.19
N ALA A 29 2.27 29.76 -36.30
CA ALA A 29 3.41 30.68 -36.39
C ALA A 29 2.99 32.13 -36.12
N GLN A 30 1.86 32.57 -36.68
CA GLN A 30 1.32 33.91 -36.44
C GLN A 30 0.92 34.13 -34.97
N VAL A 31 0.27 33.14 -34.34
CA VAL A 31 -0.09 33.21 -32.91
C VAL A 31 1.16 33.25 -32.03
N LEU A 32 2.19 32.46 -32.34
CA LEU A 32 3.46 32.48 -31.61
C LEU A 32 4.21 33.80 -31.77
N HIS A 33 4.22 34.37 -32.98
CA HIS A 33 4.78 35.68 -33.23
C HIS A 33 4.09 36.76 -32.39
N ASN A 34 2.76 36.79 -32.40
CA ASN A 34 1.97 37.71 -31.58
C ASN A 34 2.21 37.51 -30.07
N HIS A 35 2.39 36.26 -29.63
CA HIS A 35 2.71 35.95 -28.25
C HIS A 35 4.08 36.50 -27.83
N HIS A 36 5.13 36.28 -28.65
CA HIS A 36 6.48 36.80 -28.38
C HIS A 36 6.54 38.33 -28.44
N ALA A 37 5.82 38.93 -29.39
CA ALA A 37 5.71 40.38 -29.54
C ALA A 37 4.76 41.04 -28.54
N ARG A 38 4.06 40.27 -27.70
CA ARG A 38 3.04 40.74 -26.75
C ARG A 38 1.97 41.63 -27.40
N THR A 39 1.57 41.28 -28.62
CA THR A 39 0.56 42.01 -29.39
C THR A 39 -0.83 41.47 -29.07
N TYR A 40 -1.70 42.29 -28.46
CA TYR A 40 -3.03 41.87 -27.96
C TYR A 40 -4.21 42.57 -28.64
N THR A 41 -4.09 42.87 -29.94
CA THR A 41 -5.17 43.49 -30.71
C THR A 41 -6.31 42.49 -30.98
N LYS A 42 -7.47 43.00 -31.41
CA LYS A 42 -8.63 42.15 -31.78
C LYS A 42 -8.28 41.16 -32.89
N GLU A 43 -7.45 41.56 -33.85
CA GLU A 43 -7.01 40.71 -34.96
C GLU A 43 -6.16 39.55 -34.44
N SER A 44 -5.17 39.84 -33.58
CA SER A 44 -4.27 38.83 -33.02
C SER A 44 -5.00 37.83 -32.12
N ILE A 45 -5.96 38.31 -31.31
CA ILE A 45 -6.85 37.46 -30.52
C ILE A 45 -7.77 36.62 -31.42
N GLY A 46 -8.23 37.17 -32.55
CA GLY A 46 -9.02 36.46 -33.56
C GLY A 46 -8.25 35.31 -34.22
N LEU A 47 -6.94 35.48 -34.48
CA LEU A 47 -6.08 34.41 -34.97
C LEU A 47 -5.94 33.26 -33.95
N SER A 48 -5.76 33.61 -32.67
CA SER A 48 -5.76 32.62 -31.59
C SER A 48 -7.09 31.87 -31.49
N PHE A 49 -8.23 32.54 -31.68
CA PHE A 49 -9.54 31.89 -31.68
C PHE A 49 -9.65 30.85 -32.83
N LYS A 50 -9.30 31.24 -34.06
CA LYS A 50 -9.30 30.33 -35.22
C LYS A 50 -8.42 29.10 -34.98
N LEU A 51 -7.28 29.29 -34.29
CA LEU A 51 -6.37 28.20 -33.96
C LEU A 51 -7.02 27.23 -32.98
N LEU A 52 -7.66 27.74 -31.93
CA LEU A 52 -8.30 26.92 -30.90
C LEU A 52 -9.59 26.25 -31.38
N GLU A 53 -10.33 26.89 -32.28
CA GLU A 53 -11.47 26.28 -32.97
C GLU A 53 -11.05 25.04 -33.75
N THR A 54 -9.87 25.08 -34.39
CA THR A 54 -9.35 23.94 -35.16
C THR A 54 -8.60 22.93 -34.29
N ASN A 55 -7.83 23.41 -33.30
CA ASN A 55 -7.00 22.62 -32.41
C ASN A 55 -7.10 23.13 -30.96
N PRO A 56 -8.07 22.65 -30.19
CA PRO A 56 -8.23 22.96 -28.77
C PRO A 56 -7.02 22.57 -27.89
N GLU A 57 -6.10 21.72 -28.37
CA GLU A 57 -4.92 21.27 -27.63
C GLU A 57 -3.70 22.20 -27.79
N ALA A 58 -3.85 23.36 -28.45
CA ALA A 58 -2.81 24.36 -28.53
C ALA A 58 -2.66 25.14 -27.20
N TYR A 59 -2.01 24.53 -26.20
CA TYR A 59 -1.84 25.10 -24.85
C TYR A 59 -1.24 26.51 -24.84
N THR A 60 -0.26 26.78 -25.71
CA THR A 60 0.35 28.11 -25.83
C THR A 60 -0.66 29.16 -26.28
N ALA A 61 -1.62 28.79 -27.14
CA ALA A 61 -2.67 29.70 -27.57
C ALA A 61 -3.61 30.05 -26.41
N TRP A 62 -4.00 29.07 -25.58
CA TRP A 62 -4.77 29.34 -24.35
C TRP A 62 -4.02 30.29 -23.41
N ASN A 63 -2.71 30.07 -23.21
CA ASN A 63 -1.90 30.93 -22.35
C ASN A 63 -1.78 32.35 -22.92
N TYR A 64 -1.59 32.48 -24.23
CA TYR A 64 -1.62 33.77 -24.91
C TYR A 64 -2.95 34.51 -24.68
N ARG A 65 -4.10 33.83 -24.76
CA ARG A 65 -5.41 34.45 -24.48
C ARG A 65 -5.55 34.94 -23.04
N LYS A 66 -5.06 34.19 -22.06
CA LYS A 66 -5.07 34.62 -20.64
C LYS A 66 -4.30 35.92 -20.46
N LEU A 67 -3.11 36.01 -21.06
CA LEU A 67 -2.29 37.22 -21.04
C LEU A 67 -2.98 38.39 -21.74
N ALA A 68 -3.57 38.13 -22.92
CA ALA A 68 -4.31 39.14 -23.68
C ALA A 68 -5.52 39.67 -22.90
N LEU A 69 -6.30 38.80 -22.27
CA LEU A 69 -7.44 39.20 -21.43
C LEU A 69 -6.96 40.03 -20.24
N GLN A 70 -5.93 39.57 -19.51
CA GLN A 70 -5.38 40.30 -18.37
C GLN A 70 -4.81 41.67 -18.75
N HIS A 71 -4.24 41.80 -19.95
CA HIS A 71 -3.78 43.07 -20.48
C HIS A 71 -4.97 44.00 -20.79
N ASN A 72 -5.91 43.52 -21.62
CA ASN A 72 -6.98 44.35 -22.15
C ASN A 72 -8.01 44.74 -21.08
N VAL A 73 -8.27 43.88 -20.08
CA VAL A 73 -9.18 44.21 -18.98
C VAL A 73 -8.64 45.33 -18.09
N LYS A 74 -7.32 45.51 -17.95
CA LYS A 74 -6.76 46.64 -17.20
C LYS A 74 -7.09 48.00 -17.82
N GLU A 75 -7.30 48.03 -19.13
CA GLU A 75 -7.66 49.23 -19.89
C GLU A 75 -9.17 49.48 -19.91
N LEU A 76 -9.98 48.51 -19.46
CA LEU A 76 -11.44 48.63 -19.38
C LEU A 76 -11.84 49.11 -17.98
N SER A 77 -12.54 50.24 -17.91
CA SER A 77 -13.13 50.74 -16.66
C SER A 77 -14.62 50.45 -16.53
N ASP A 78 -15.30 50.14 -17.64
CA ASP A 78 -16.74 49.86 -17.66
C ASP A 78 -17.03 48.39 -17.31
N PRO A 79 -17.79 48.11 -16.24
CA PRO A 79 -18.19 46.76 -15.86
C PRO A 79 -18.92 45.99 -16.97
N GLN A 80 -19.70 46.66 -17.82
CA GLN A 80 -20.42 46.00 -18.90
C GLN A 80 -19.48 45.56 -20.03
N ALA A 81 -18.48 46.38 -20.36
CA ALA A 81 -17.42 46.01 -21.30
C ALA A 81 -16.57 44.84 -20.78
N ILE A 82 -16.24 44.82 -19.48
CA ILE A 82 -15.53 43.70 -18.85
C ILE A 82 -16.37 42.42 -18.95
N LYS A 83 -17.66 42.49 -18.61
CA LYS A 83 -18.59 41.35 -18.74
C LYS A 83 -18.64 40.84 -20.18
N SER A 84 -18.75 41.73 -21.17
CA SER A 84 -18.75 41.34 -22.58
C SER A 84 -17.46 40.62 -22.97
N ALA A 85 -16.29 41.08 -22.53
CA ALA A 85 -15.01 40.43 -22.82
C ALA A 85 -14.92 39.01 -22.20
N ILE A 86 -15.44 38.84 -20.98
CA ILE A 86 -15.54 37.51 -20.34
C ILE A 86 -16.51 36.60 -21.10
N ASP A 87 -17.68 37.11 -21.48
CA ASP A 87 -18.68 36.35 -22.24
C ASP A 87 -18.12 35.90 -23.60
N ASP A 88 -17.30 36.74 -24.26
CA ASP A 88 -16.59 36.41 -25.50
C ASP A 88 -15.59 35.26 -25.29
N GLU A 89 -14.79 35.31 -24.22
CA GLU A 89 -13.83 34.24 -23.88
C GLU A 89 -14.53 32.92 -23.49
N LEU A 90 -15.66 32.99 -22.78
CA LEU A 90 -16.47 31.81 -22.47
C LEU A 90 -17.02 31.15 -23.74
N ARG A 91 -17.39 31.93 -24.77
CA ARG A 91 -17.79 31.40 -26.08
C ARG A 91 -16.64 30.73 -26.81
N VAL A 92 -15.42 31.25 -26.71
CA VAL A 92 -14.23 30.59 -27.28
C VAL A 92 -14.02 29.20 -26.67
N ALA A 93 -14.11 29.09 -25.34
CA ALA A 93 -14.02 27.81 -24.65
C ALA A 93 -15.17 26.86 -25.06
N GLU A 94 -16.40 27.37 -25.20
CA GLU A 94 -17.55 26.56 -25.63
C GLU A 94 -17.36 26.00 -27.06
N VAL A 95 -16.92 26.82 -28.01
CA VAL A 95 -16.64 26.39 -29.39
C VAL A 95 -15.55 25.31 -29.40
N ALA A 96 -14.48 25.51 -28.63
CA ALA A 96 -13.42 24.52 -28.48
C ALA A 96 -13.92 23.20 -27.87
N LEU A 97 -14.83 23.25 -26.88
CA LEU A 97 -15.45 22.07 -26.28
C LEU A 97 -16.41 21.36 -27.24
N ARG A 98 -17.10 22.10 -28.12
CA ARG A 98 -17.93 21.49 -29.18
C ARG A 98 -17.06 20.70 -30.17
N GLN A 99 -15.87 21.20 -30.48
CA GLN A 99 -14.92 20.52 -31.34
C GLN A 99 -14.25 19.32 -30.65
N ASN A 100 -13.84 19.49 -29.38
CA ASN A 100 -13.26 18.43 -28.56
C ASN A 100 -13.76 18.55 -27.11
N PRO A 101 -14.81 17.77 -26.73
CA PRO A 101 -15.36 17.79 -25.37
C PRO A 101 -14.39 17.30 -24.29
N LYS A 102 -13.26 16.71 -24.69
CA LYS A 102 -12.20 16.17 -23.83
C LYS A 102 -10.95 17.05 -23.82
N SER A 103 -11.08 18.31 -24.23
CA SER A 103 -9.96 19.24 -24.24
C SER A 103 -9.61 19.76 -22.85
N TYR A 104 -8.43 19.41 -22.36
CA TYR A 104 -7.92 19.93 -21.08
C TYR A 104 -7.79 21.46 -21.12
N GLY A 105 -7.26 21.99 -22.23
CA GLY A 105 -7.06 23.43 -22.40
C GLY A 105 -8.37 24.21 -22.27
N ALA A 106 -9.43 23.77 -22.96
CA ALA A 106 -10.72 24.45 -22.94
C ALA A 106 -11.40 24.42 -21.56
N TRP A 107 -11.47 23.24 -20.90
CA TRP A 107 -12.03 23.12 -19.56
C TRP A 107 -11.26 23.93 -18.52
N TYR A 108 -9.92 23.90 -18.59
CA TYR A 108 -9.08 24.65 -17.67
C TYR A 108 -9.20 26.16 -17.90
N HIS A 109 -9.25 26.63 -19.15
CA HIS A 109 -9.47 28.05 -19.46
C HIS A 109 -10.81 28.54 -18.92
N ARG A 110 -11.89 27.77 -19.09
CA ARG A 110 -13.21 28.09 -18.54
C ARG A 110 -13.18 28.20 -17.01
N LYS A 111 -12.58 27.21 -16.32
CA LYS A 111 -12.38 27.25 -14.86
C LYS A 111 -11.54 28.46 -14.42
N TRP A 112 -10.48 28.78 -15.17
CA TRP A 112 -9.62 29.93 -14.88
C TRP A 112 -10.38 31.25 -14.99
N LEU A 113 -11.20 31.43 -16.04
CA LEU A 113 -12.04 32.62 -16.25
C LEU A 113 -12.99 32.86 -15.07
N LEU A 114 -13.74 31.83 -14.64
CA LEU A 114 -14.68 31.96 -13.52
C LEU A 114 -13.96 32.31 -12.21
N ASN A 115 -12.76 31.76 -11.98
CA ASN A 115 -11.94 32.08 -10.80
C ASN A 115 -11.35 33.51 -10.82
N GLN A 116 -11.31 34.19 -11.96
CA GLN A 116 -10.88 35.59 -11.98
C GLN A 116 -11.89 36.51 -11.28
N LYS A 117 -13.16 36.09 -11.14
CA LYS A 117 -14.25 36.86 -10.50
C LYS A 117 -14.40 38.29 -11.07
N LEU A 118 -14.08 38.47 -12.35
CA LEU A 118 -14.14 39.77 -13.04
C LEU A 118 -15.56 40.16 -13.47
N ALA A 119 -16.47 39.19 -13.57
CA ALA A 119 -17.87 39.41 -13.93
C ALA A 119 -18.77 38.40 -13.17
N PRO A 120 -20.06 38.72 -12.95
CA PRO A 120 -21.03 37.77 -12.41
C PRO A 120 -21.14 36.54 -13.30
N VAL A 121 -21.22 35.36 -12.68
CA VAL A 121 -21.34 34.09 -13.39
C VAL A 121 -22.81 33.76 -13.65
N ASP A 122 -23.17 33.45 -14.90
CA ASP A 122 -24.48 32.88 -15.22
C ASP A 122 -24.48 31.38 -14.94
N PHE A 123 -24.79 31.01 -13.69
CA PHE A 123 -24.80 29.61 -13.27
C PHE A 123 -25.83 28.76 -14.01
N LYS A 124 -26.97 29.33 -14.41
CA LYS A 124 -27.99 28.62 -15.18
C LYS A 124 -27.45 28.22 -16.54
N TYR A 125 -26.71 29.12 -17.18
CA TYR A 125 -26.03 28.82 -18.44
C TYR A 125 -24.93 27.76 -18.26
N GLU A 126 -24.06 27.90 -17.24
CA GLU A 126 -22.98 26.95 -16.99
C GLU A 126 -23.48 25.52 -16.72
N LEU A 127 -24.48 25.38 -15.86
CA LEU A 127 -25.10 24.09 -15.56
C LEU A 127 -25.83 23.52 -16.78
N GLY A 128 -26.54 24.37 -17.54
CA GLY A 128 -27.23 23.95 -18.77
C GLY A 128 -26.28 23.51 -19.88
N LEU A 129 -25.12 24.15 -20.03
CA LEU A 129 -24.07 23.71 -20.95
C LEU A 129 -23.51 22.35 -20.52
N LEU A 130 -23.21 22.21 -19.23
CA LEU A 130 -22.70 20.97 -18.66
C LEU A 130 -23.69 19.81 -18.87
N ASP A 131 -24.98 20.01 -18.61
CA ASP A 131 -26.00 18.97 -18.81
C ASP A 131 -26.10 18.55 -20.28
N LYS A 132 -25.97 19.49 -21.23
CA LYS A 132 -25.90 19.14 -22.66
C LYS A 132 -24.67 18.29 -22.98
N LEU A 133 -23.50 18.64 -22.45
CA LEU A 133 -22.26 17.90 -22.68
C LEU A 133 -22.30 16.51 -22.05
N LEU A 134 -22.82 16.37 -20.83
CA LEU A 134 -22.98 15.10 -20.14
C LEU A 134 -24.12 14.25 -20.71
N LYS A 135 -25.13 14.85 -21.36
CA LYS A 135 -26.13 14.08 -22.11
C LYS A 135 -25.55 13.43 -23.37
N VAL A 136 -24.54 14.05 -23.99
CA VAL A 136 -23.83 13.48 -25.14
C VAL A 136 -22.83 12.41 -24.70
N ASP A 137 -22.07 12.65 -23.64
CA ASP A 137 -21.15 11.68 -23.04
C ASP A 137 -21.25 11.72 -21.52
N ALA A 138 -22.10 10.85 -20.97
CA ALA A 138 -22.36 10.76 -19.53
C ALA A 138 -21.12 10.35 -18.72
N ARG A 139 -20.09 9.80 -19.39
CA ARG A 139 -18.84 9.34 -18.79
C ARG A 139 -17.70 10.34 -18.99
N ASN A 140 -17.99 11.54 -19.50
CA ASN A 140 -16.98 12.58 -19.67
C ASN A 140 -16.48 13.09 -18.31
N PHE A 141 -15.36 12.53 -17.85
CA PHE A 141 -14.77 12.87 -16.55
C PHE A 141 -14.37 14.35 -16.44
N HIS A 142 -14.09 15.05 -17.56
CA HIS A 142 -13.82 16.48 -17.53
C HIS A 142 -15.07 17.28 -17.19
N GLY A 143 -16.23 16.89 -17.75
CA GLY A 143 -17.51 17.47 -17.40
C GLY A 143 -17.83 17.27 -15.92
N TRP A 144 -17.67 16.05 -15.40
CA TRP A 144 -17.85 15.77 -13.96
C TRP A 144 -16.87 16.55 -13.07
N ASN A 145 -15.61 16.68 -13.48
CA ASN A 145 -14.64 17.53 -12.77
C ASN A 145 -15.05 19.00 -12.76
N TYR A 146 -15.56 19.50 -13.88
CA TYR A 146 -16.07 20.86 -13.97
C TYR A 146 -17.32 21.06 -13.12
N ARG A 147 -18.22 20.07 -13.05
CA ARG A 147 -19.37 20.07 -12.15
C ARG A 147 -18.95 20.23 -10.69
N ARG A 148 -18.03 19.38 -10.23
CA ARG A 148 -17.49 19.46 -8.86
C ARG A 148 -16.89 20.83 -8.56
N PHE A 149 -16.21 21.43 -9.54
CA PHE A 149 -15.72 22.80 -9.42
C PHE A 149 -16.87 23.81 -9.29
N LEU A 150 -17.87 23.76 -10.17
CA LEU A 150 -19.02 24.67 -10.14
C LEU A 150 -19.82 24.54 -8.86
N ALA A 151 -20.15 23.33 -8.42
CA ALA A 151 -20.88 23.08 -7.18
C ALA A 151 -20.17 23.72 -5.98
N ARG A 152 -18.85 23.50 -5.85
CA ARG A 152 -18.02 24.17 -4.82
C ARG A 152 -17.97 25.68 -4.98
N PHE A 153 -17.87 26.17 -6.21
CA PHE A 153 -17.81 27.62 -6.49
C PHE A 153 -19.12 28.33 -6.14
N MET A 154 -20.26 27.65 -6.34
CA MET A 154 -21.60 28.11 -6.00
C MET A 154 -21.94 27.94 -4.51
N GLY A 155 -21.20 27.10 -3.79
CA GLY A 155 -21.56 26.67 -2.45
C GLY A 155 -22.84 25.81 -2.45
N LEU A 156 -23.04 24.99 -3.48
CA LEU A 156 -24.18 24.08 -3.54
C LEU A 156 -24.11 23.08 -2.37
N PRO A 157 -25.25 22.85 -1.69
CA PRO A 157 -25.35 21.80 -0.68
C PRO A 157 -25.07 20.41 -1.25
N ASP A 158 -24.44 19.54 -0.46
CA ASP A 158 -24.10 18.18 -0.88
C ASP A 158 -25.34 17.31 -1.17
N ASP A 159 -26.49 17.58 -0.53
CA ASP A 159 -27.76 16.89 -0.77
C ASP A 159 -28.32 17.17 -2.19
N GLU A 160 -28.15 18.39 -2.71
CA GLU A 160 -28.50 18.69 -4.10
C GLU A 160 -27.60 17.94 -5.09
N GLU A 161 -26.31 17.81 -4.79
CA GLU A 161 -25.40 17.03 -5.63
C GLU A 161 -25.66 15.51 -5.52
N LEU A 162 -26.03 15.00 -4.35
CA LEU A 162 -26.47 13.62 -4.18
C LEU A 162 -27.73 13.34 -5.01
N LYS A 163 -28.70 14.24 -4.99
CA LYS A 163 -29.89 14.15 -5.84
C LYS A 163 -29.51 14.11 -7.32
N TYR A 164 -28.60 14.99 -7.77
CA TYR A 164 -28.12 14.96 -9.14
C TYR A 164 -27.47 13.63 -9.53
N THR A 165 -26.65 13.04 -8.64
CA THR A 165 -26.08 11.71 -8.92
C THR A 165 -27.15 10.64 -9.02
N MET A 166 -28.19 10.70 -8.18
CA MET A 166 -29.32 9.77 -8.22
C MET A 166 -30.12 9.90 -9.53
N ASP A 167 -30.39 11.13 -9.97
CA ASP A 167 -31.05 11.38 -11.26
C ASP A 167 -30.23 10.80 -12.42
N LYS A 168 -28.89 10.96 -12.39
CA LYS A 168 -27.99 10.39 -13.41
C LYS A 168 -27.88 8.88 -13.38
N ILE A 169 -27.99 8.26 -12.21
CA ILE A 169 -28.03 6.79 -12.06
C ILE A 169 -29.38 6.26 -12.55
N SER A 170 -30.48 6.95 -12.23
CA SER A 170 -31.82 6.58 -12.66
C SER A 170 -31.98 6.68 -14.19
N ASP A 171 -31.39 7.71 -14.80
CA ASP A 171 -31.34 7.86 -16.26
C ASP A 171 -30.53 6.74 -16.94
N ASN A 172 -29.42 6.32 -16.31
CA ASN A 172 -28.52 5.28 -16.80
C ASN A 172 -27.64 4.73 -15.66
N PHE A 173 -27.98 3.54 -15.17
CA PHE A 173 -27.24 2.89 -14.08
C PHE A 173 -25.80 2.50 -14.50
N SER A 174 -25.55 2.34 -15.81
CA SER A 174 -24.20 2.12 -16.39
C SER A 174 -23.38 3.42 -16.48
N ASN A 175 -23.43 4.21 -15.40
CA ASN A 175 -22.74 5.48 -15.29
C ASN A 175 -21.78 5.48 -14.10
N TYR A 176 -20.60 4.88 -14.30
CA TYR A 176 -19.51 4.89 -13.33
C TYR A 176 -19.19 6.27 -12.76
N SER A 177 -19.29 7.34 -13.57
CA SER A 177 -18.98 8.68 -13.10
C SER A 177 -19.98 9.21 -12.07
N ALA A 178 -21.26 8.83 -12.20
CA ALA A 178 -22.30 9.18 -11.23
C ALA A 178 -22.10 8.43 -9.91
N TRP A 179 -21.93 7.11 -9.97
CA TRP A 179 -21.61 6.28 -8.78
C TRP A 179 -20.34 6.75 -8.06
N HIS A 180 -19.28 7.02 -8.81
CA HIS A 180 -18.03 7.53 -8.24
C HIS A 180 -18.23 8.90 -7.58
N ASN A 181 -18.95 9.83 -8.22
CA ASN A 181 -19.23 11.13 -7.61
C ASN A 181 -20.07 11.00 -6.33
N ARG A 182 -21.05 10.08 -6.33
CA ARG A 182 -21.86 9.75 -5.15
C ARG A 182 -21.00 9.25 -3.99
N SER A 183 -20.07 8.32 -4.26
CA SER A 183 -19.14 7.80 -3.24
C SER A 183 -18.28 8.91 -2.61
N ILE A 184 -17.81 9.88 -3.40
CA ILE A 184 -17.03 11.02 -2.90
C ILE A 184 -17.88 11.94 -2.00
N LEU A 185 -19.12 12.24 -2.42
CA LEU A 185 -20.04 13.09 -1.65
C LEU A 185 -20.37 12.44 -0.30
N LEU A 186 -20.76 11.16 -0.31
CA LEU A 186 -21.05 10.41 0.90
C LEU A 186 -19.82 10.31 1.81
N SER A 187 -18.63 10.01 1.28
CA SER A 187 -17.40 10.01 2.09
C SER A 187 -17.14 11.36 2.76
N ASN A 188 -17.33 12.49 2.06
CA ASN A 188 -17.14 13.81 2.66
C ASN A 188 -18.18 14.10 3.76
N LEU A 189 -19.45 13.75 3.53
CA LEU A 189 -20.52 13.91 4.50
C LEU A 189 -20.29 13.08 5.76
N LEU A 190 -19.80 11.85 5.59
CA LEU A 190 -19.44 10.95 6.70
C LEU A 190 -18.24 11.45 7.50
N ILE A 191 -17.30 12.17 6.89
CA ILE A 191 -16.18 12.83 7.59
C ILE A 191 -16.66 14.06 8.36
N GLN A 192 -17.56 14.84 7.79
CA GLN A 192 -18.06 16.11 8.36
C GLN A 192 -19.16 15.92 9.42
N GLN A 193 -19.10 14.85 10.25
CA GLN A 193 -20.11 14.52 11.27
C GLN A 193 -20.30 15.62 12.35
N SER A 194 -20.89 16.76 11.99
CA SER A 194 -21.07 17.89 12.90
C SER A 194 -22.37 18.68 12.67
N LYS A 195 -23.42 18.10 12.04
CA LYS A 195 -24.75 18.73 11.88
C LYS A 195 -25.93 17.73 11.73
N GLY A 196 -26.05 16.75 12.62
CA GLY A 196 -27.27 15.92 12.67
C GLY A 196 -27.55 15.09 11.41
N PHE A 197 -26.50 14.63 10.73
CA PHE A 197 -26.63 13.70 9.60
C PHE A 197 -27.16 12.34 10.10
N GLU A 198 -27.96 11.65 9.27
CA GLU A 198 -28.57 10.36 9.62
C GLU A 198 -27.51 9.30 10.00
N SER A 199 -27.92 8.26 10.75
CA SER A 199 -26.97 7.24 11.19
C SER A 199 -26.31 6.55 9.98
N LYS A 200 -25.01 6.23 10.08
CA LYS A 200 -24.26 5.49 9.04
C LYS A 200 -25.01 4.25 8.57
N GLN A 201 -25.60 3.53 9.51
CA GLN A 201 -26.43 2.35 9.27
C GLN A 201 -27.56 2.64 8.27
N LYS A 202 -28.36 3.70 8.50
CA LYS A 202 -29.50 4.02 7.62
C LYS A 202 -29.03 4.34 6.20
N ILE A 203 -28.02 5.19 6.08
CA ILE A 203 -27.48 5.61 4.78
C ILE A 203 -26.96 4.40 4.01
N PHE A 204 -26.13 3.56 4.64
CA PHE A 204 -25.58 2.40 3.94
C PHE A 204 -26.63 1.35 3.61
N SER A 205 -27.67 1.17 4.43
CA SER A 205 -28.80 0.32 4.07
C SER A 205 -29.47 0.79 2.77
N GLU A 206 -29.81 2.07 2.67
CA GLU A 206 -30.42 2.66 1.46
C GLU A 206 -29.48 2.56 0.24
N GLU A 207 -28.17 2.78 0.43
CA GLU A 207 -27.20 2.69 -0.66
C GLU A 207 -26.97 1.25 -1.15
N PHE A 208 -26.99 0.25 -0.26
CA PHE A 208 -26.94 -1.14 -0.67
C PHE A 208 -28.20 -1.54 -1.43
N GLU A 209 -29.39 -1.14 -0.98
CA GLU A 209 -30.64 -1.38 -1.71
C GLU A 209 -30.57 -0.79 -3.13
N LEU A 210 -30.10 0.46 -3.23
CA LEU A 210 -29.92 1.16 -4.51
C LEU A 210 -28.95 0.42 -5.43
N VAL A 211 -27.77 0.04 -4.95
CA VAL A 211 -26.78 -0.64 -5.80
C VAL A 211 -27.24 -2.04 -6.18
N THR A 212 -27.87 -2.77 -5.28
CA THR A 212 -28.37 -4.14 -5.52
C THR A 212 -29.44 -4.15 -6.61
N GLN A 213 -30.34 -3.17 -6.62
CA GLN A 213 -31.29 -2.99 -7.73
C GLN A 213 -30.58 -2.80 -9.07
N ALA A 214 -29.52 -1.98 -9.12
CA ALA A 214 -28.75 -1.77 -10.34
C ALA A 214 -28.01 -3.04 -10.79
N LEU A 215 -27.38 -3.75 -9.86
CA LEU A 215 -26.66 -5.01 -10.12
C LEU A 215 -27.57 -6.09 -10.68
N PHE A 216 -28.81 -6.17 -10.20
CA PHE A 216 -29.76 -7.20 -10.64
C PHE A 216 -30.49 -6.82 -11.91
N THR A 217 -30.54 -5.53 -12.24
CA THR A 217 -31.07 -5.04 -13.51
C THR A 217 -30.12 -5.35 -14.67
N ASP A 218 -28.82 -5.18 -14.46
CA ASP A 218 -27.78 -5.53 -15.45
C ASP A 218 -26.50 -6.02 -14.75
N PRO A 219 -26.36 -7.34 -14.54
CA PRO A 219 -25.20 -7.90 -13.86
C PRO A 219 -23.90 -7.76 -14.67
N SER A 220 -23.97 -7.39 -15.95
CA SER A 220 -22.80 -7.18 -16.80
C SER A 220 -22.18 -5.78 -16.62
N ASP A 221 -22.94 -4.81 -16.08
CA ASP A 221 -22.44 -3.47 -15.83
C ASP A 221 -21.52 -3.43 -14.60
N GLN A 222 -20.28 -2.96 -14.82
CA GLN A 222 -19.25 -2.94 -13.78
C GLN A 222 -19.45 -1.83 -12.76
N SER A 223 -20.21 -0.78 -13.10
CA SER A 223 -20.28 0.44 -12.29
C SER A 223 -20.89 0.18 -10.92
N GLY A 224 -22.00 -0.56 -10.88
CA GLY A 224 -22.63 -0.98 -9.64
C GLY A 224 -21.70 -1.87 -8.81
N TRP A 225 -20.95 -2.79 -9.43
CA TRP A 225 -20.05 -3.71 -8.70
C TRP A 225 -18.91 -2.97 -8.00
N PHE A 226 -18.34 -1.95 -8.67
CA PHE A 226 -17.32 -1.09 -8.05
C PHE A 226 -17.90 -0.22 -6.93
N TYR A 227 -19.14 0.26 -7.06
CA TYR A 227 -19.81 1.00 -6.00
C TYR A 227 -20.13 0.10 -4.79
N HIS A 228 -20.61 -1.12 -5.01
CA HIS A 228 -20.81 -2.13 -3.98
C HIS A 228 -19.48 -2.47 -3.27
N LEU A 229 -18.38 -2.59 -4.01
CA LEU A 229 -17.05 -2.79 -3.42
C LEU A 229 -16.66 -1.62 -2.50
N TRP A 230 -16.97 -0.38 -2.89
CA TRP A 230 -16.77 0.78 -2.02
C TRP A 230 -17.65 0.70 -0.76
N LEU A 231 -18.94 0.36 -0.89
CA LEU A 231 -19.85 0.17 0.25
C LEU A 231 -19.33 -0.90 1.22
N LEU A 232 -18.92 -2.06 0.71
CA LEU A 232 -18.30 -3.13 1.51
C LEU A 232 -17.08 -2.63 2.28
N ALA A 233 -16.22 -1.81 1.65
CA ALA A 233 -15.07 -1.24 2.34
C ALA A 233 -15.47 -0.28 3.46
N GLN A 234 -16.54 0.51 3.26
CA GLN A 234 -17.07 1.42 4.28
C GLN A 234 -17.74 0.68 5.44
N THR A 235 -18.41 -0.45 5.18
CA THR A 235 -19.15 -1.20 6.22
C THR A 235 -18.32 -2.28 6.90
N SER A 236 -17.25 -2.79 6.29
CA SER A 236 -16.36 -3.78 6.94
C SER A 236 -15.31 -3.15 7.85
N SER A 237 -15.03 -1.87 7.67
CA SER A 237 -14.09 -1.11 8.51
C SER A 237 -14.82 -0.62 9.76
N PRO A 238 -14.20 -0.71 10.96
CA PRO A 238 -14.78 -0.09 12.14
C PRO A 238 -14.73 1.44 11.97
N ASP A 239 -15.56 2.15 12.74
CA ASP A 239 -15.67 3.60 12.62
C ASP A 239 -14.37 4.36 12.93
N ASN A 240 -13.52 3.75 13.76
CA ASN A 240 -12.28 4.32 14.25
C ASN A 240 -11.10 3.35 14.07
N PRO A 241 -9.87 3.85 13.83
CA PRO A 241 -8.70 3.00 13.74
C PRO A 241 -8.47 2.25 15.07
N GLN A 242 -8.18 0.96 14.97
CA GLN A 242 -7.99 0.07 16.12
C GLN A 242 -6.60 -0.56 16.07
N LEU A 243 -5.92 -0.59 17.21
CA LEU A 243 -4.70 -1.37 17.39
C LEU A 243 -5.10 -2.86 17.53
N ILE A 244 -4.76 -3.69 16.55
CA ILE A 244 -5.20 -5.08 16.49
C ILE A 244 -4.13 -6.09 16.93
N ALA A 245 -2.85 -5.70 16.88
CA ALA A 245 -1.76 -6.54 17.34
C ALA A 245 -0.57 -5.71 17.82
N SER A 246 0.20 -6.26 18.75
CA SER A 246 1.49 -5.70 19.16
C SER A 246 2.52 -6.80 19.36
N TRP A 247 3.77 -6.37 19.24
CA TRP A 247 4.88 -7.05 19.85
C TRP A 247 5.63 -6.07 20.74
N PRO A 248 5.95 -6.40 22.00
CA PRO A 248 5.47 -7.56 22.75
C PRO A 248 3.94 -7.53 22.93
N SER A 249 3.33 -8.71 23.07
CA SER A 249 1.91 -8.80 23.39
C SER A 249 1.66 -8.52 24.88
N ASN A 250 0.39 -8.31 25.26
CA ASN A 250 0.03 -8.14 26.66
C ASN A 250 0.45 -9.38 27.48
N ALA A 251 0.97 -9.14 28.67
CA ALA A 251 1.55 -10.09 29.60
C ALA A 251 2.74 -10.92 29.06
N ALA A 252 3.33 -10.56 27.90
CA ALA A 252 4.50 -11.24 27.38
C ALA A 252 5.70 -11.11 28.35
N LYS A 253 6.46 -12.20 28.53
CA LYS A 253 7.70 -12.21 29.31
C LYS A 253 8.90 -12.38 28.39
N LEU A 254 9.89 -11.51 28.51
CA LEU A 254 11.08 -11.49 27.67
C LEU A 254 12.34 -11.64 28.53
N SER A 255 13.11 -12.72 28.38
CA SER A 255 14.37 -12.85 29.14
C SER A 255 15.61 -12.57 28.28
N PHE A 256 16.47 -11.68 28.77
CA PHE A 256 17.71 -11.25 28.12
C PHE A 256 18.91 -11.70 28.93
N SER A 257 19.86 -12.38 28.29
CA SER A 257 21.15 -12.71 28.92
C SER A 257 22.23 -11.72 28.50
N PHE A 258 22.86 -11.03 29.47
CA PHE A 258 24.01 -10.17 29.19
C PHE A 258 25.31 -10.98 29.20
N ILE A 259 26.11 -10.82 28.13
CA ILE A 259 27.50 -11.24 28.11
C ILE A 259 28.35 -9.98 28.31
N LYS A 260 29.20 -9.96 29.34
CA LYS A 260 30.25 -8.94 29.46
C LYS A 260 31.28 -9.19 28.37
N GLU A 261 31.21 -8.46 27.26
CA GLU A 261 32.30 -8.47 26.27
C GLU A 261 33.58 -7.95 26.92
N LYS A 262 34.66 -8.73 26.85
CA LYS A 262 36.01 -8.18 27.03
C LYS A 262 36.27 -7.30 25.82
N ALA A 263 36.67 -6.05 26.07
CA ALA A 263 37.15 -5.15 25.02
C ALA A 263 38.18 -5.89 24.14
N GLU A 264 38.04 -5.75 22.82
CA GLU A 264 38.85 -6.37 21.75
C GLU A 264 38.35 -7.73 21.23
N GLN A 265 37.33 -7.72 20.35
CA GLN A 265 37.36 -8.40 19.04
C GLN A 265 36.04 -8.19 18.26
N HIS A 266 36.16 -7.94 16.95
CA HIS A 266 35.06 -7.76 16.01
C HIS A 266 34.33 -9.10 15.74
N THR A 267 33.37 -9.47 16.58
CA THR A 267 32.50 -10.63 16.34
C THR A 267 31.03 -10.23 16.24
N LEU A 268 30.32 -10.88 15.31
CA LEU A 268 28.91 -10.70 14.92
C LEU A 268 27.85 -10.94 16.02
N SER A 269 28.26 -11.04 17.28
CA SER A 269 27.45 -11.58 18.36
C SER A 269 27.10 -10.55 19.44
N SER A 270 26.28 -9.52 19.15
CA SER A 270 25.58 -8.77 20.24
C SER A 270 24.67 -7.61 19.81
N VAL A 271 24.17 -7.50 18.56
CA VAL A 271 23.30 -6.34 18.20
C VAL A 271 22.04 -6.23 19.10
N TRP A 272 21.62 -7.33 19.74
CA TRP A 272 20.46 -7.39 20.63
C TRP A 272 20.81 -7.59 22.11
N SER A 273 22.06 -7.42 22.53
CA SER A 273 22.36 -7.55 23.96
C SER A 273 21.55 -6.55 24.80
N ARG A 274 21.09 -5.43 24.21
CA ARG A 274 20.35 -4.36 24.90
C ARG A 274 19.17 -3.74 24.14
N THR A 275 18.76 -4.24 22.96
CA THR A 275 17.70 -3.58 22.16
C THR A 275 16.46 -4.46 21.99
N VAL A 276 15.29 -3.90 22.31
CA VAL A 276 13.98 -4.58 22.21
C VAL A 276 13.11 -3.87 21.19
N PRO A 277 12.70 -4.53 20.07
CA PRO A 277 11.74 -3.94 19.16
C PRO A 277 10.34 -3.94 19.78
N ILE A 278 9.67 -2.80 19.70
CA ILE A 278 8.22 -2.70 19.89
C ILE A 278 7.60 -2.49 18.52
N VAL A 279 6.56 -3.26 18.21
CA VAL A 279 5.76 -3.16 16.99
C VAL A 279 4.30 -2.95 17.37
N LEU A 280 3.67 -1.95 16.75
CA LEU A 280 2.23 -1.66 16.87
C LEU A 280 1.58 -1.82 15.50
N TYR A 281 0.52 -2.63 15.42
CA TYR A 281 -0.16 -2.95 14.17
C TYR A 281 -1.64 -2.57 14.24
N PHE A 282 -2.04 -1.66 13.35
CA PHE A 282 -3.40 -1.15 13.22
C PHE A 282 -4.17 -1.91 12.12
N ASN A 283 -5.49 -2.00 12.26
CA ASN A 283 -6.38 -2.57 11.24
C ASN A 283 -6.32 -1.81 9.89
N GLU A 284 -6.08 -0.50 9.95
CA GLU A 284 -5.96 0.39 8.81
C GLU A 284 -4.72 1.30 8.91
N PRO A 285 -4.25 1.89 7.79
CA PRO A 285 -3.09 2.78 7.84
C PRO A 285 -3.40 4.08 8.59
N VAL A 286 -2.59 4.39 9.60
CA VAL A 286 -2.66 5.63 10.40
C VAL A 286 -1.39 6.47 10.23
N LYS A 287 -1.50 7.78 10.45
CA LYS A 287 -0.36 8.71 10.56
C LYS A 287 -0.33 9.37 11.95
N GLY A 288 0.75 10.06 12.28
CA GLY A 288 0.85 10.93 13.46
C GLY A 288 1.29 10.25 14.75
N LEU A 289 1.55 8.93 14.73
CA LEU A 289 2.12 8.22 15.87
C LEU A 289 3.52 8.74 16.19
N ASN A 290 3.69 9.26 17.41
CA ASN A 290 4.97 9.82 17.86
C ASN A 290 5.16 9.60 19.37
N HIS A 291 6.23 10.16 19.95
CA HIS A 291 6.58 9.97 21.36
C HIS A 291 5.53 10.51 22.35
N SER A 292 4.73 11.51 21.99
CA SER A 292 3.62 12.01 22.83
C SER A 292 2.37 11.13 22.71
N SER A 293 2.24 10.35 21.63
CA SER A 293 1.09 9.50 21.37
C SER A 293 1.13 8.17 22.14
N VAL A 294 2.30 7.73 22.59
CA VAL A 294 2.48 6.46 23.31
C VAL A 294 3.20 6.72 24.63
N ASN A 295 2.51 6.46 25.73
CA ASN A 295 3.07 6.54 27.07
C ASN A 295 3.74 5.22 27.43
N LEU A 296 4.97 5.30 27.94
CA LEU A 296 5.73 4.15 28.39
C LEU A 296 6.19 4.40 29.82
N LYS A 297 5.80 3.51 30.75
CA LYS A 297 6.20 3.56 32.16
C LYS A 297 6.92 2.27 32.52
N SER A 298 8.11 2.39 33.09
CA SER A 298 8.89 1.26 33.59
C SER A 298 9.93 1.76 34.59
N ASP A 299 10.36 0.88 35.48
CA ASP A 299 11.55 1.08 36.31
C ASP A 299 12.86 0.83 35.53
N LEU A 300 12.77 0.36 34.28
CA LEU A 300 13.90 0.30 33.35
C LEU A 300 14.25 1.68 32.82
N GLU A 301 15.56 1.94 32.74
CA GLU A 301 16.12 3.08 32.04
C GLU A 301 16.27 2.74 30.55
N PHE A 302 15.61 3.54 29.73
CA PHE A 302 15.73 3.47 28.27
C PHE A 302 16.52 4.66 27.75
N GLY A 303 17.17 4.48 26.60
CA GLY A 303 17.73 5.60 25.82
C GLY A 303 16.66 6.68 25.58
N LYS A 304 17.06 7.96 25.66
CA LYS A 304 16.13 9.11 25.66
C LYS A 304 15.40 9.37 24.33
N ASP A 305 15.85 8.76 23.23
CA ASP A 305 15.34 9.04 21.87
C ASP A 305 14.43 7.92 21.34
N ILE A 306 13.25 7.74 21.94
CA ILE A 306 12.23 6.81 21.42
C ILE A 306 11.58 7.43 20.18
N GLN A 307 11.89 6.91 19.00
CA GLN A 307 11.31 7.35 17.74
C GLN A 307 10.43 6.26 17.11
N TRP A 308 9.16 6.58 16.92
CA TRP A 308 8.23 5.75 16.17
C TRP A 308 8.46 5.92 14.66
N ARG A 309 8.68 4.80 13.98
CA ARG A 309 8.95 4.77 12.55
C ARG A 309 7.84 3.98 11.84
N PRO A 310 7.23 4.54 10.79
CA PRO A 310 6.32 3.77 9.96
C PRO A 310 7.14 2.74 9.18
N LEU A 311 6.66 1.50 9.15
CA LEU A 311 7.32 0.41 8.40
C LEU A 311 6.86 0.32 6.94
N THR A 312 5.85 1.08 6.52
CA THR A 312 5.42 1.17 5.12
C THR A 312 6.55 1.60 4.16
N MET A 313 6.47 1.13 2.92
CA MET A 313 7.39 1.50 1.85
C MET A 313 7.01 2.80 1.13
N ALA A 314 5.84 3.39 1.39
CA ALA A 314 5.41 4.63 0.76
C ALA A 314 5.66 5.86 1.65
N ASP A 315 6.22 6.94 1.08
CA ASP A 315 6.47 8.22 1.78
C ASP A 315 5.20 9.02 2.14
N SER A 316 4.05 8.34 2.20
CA SER A 316 2.75 8.94 2.53
C SER A 316 2.59 9.32 4.01
N GLY A 317 3.48 8.86 4.89
CA GLY A 317 3.36 9.00 6.35
C GLY A 317 2.29 8.10 6.99
N TYR A 318 1.51 7.36 6.19
CA TYR A 318 0.49 6.42 6.66
C TYR A 318 1.01 4.98 6.65
N SER A 319 0.94 4.31 7.80
CA SER A 319 1.33 2.91 7.93
C SER A 319 0.37 2.13 8.81
N LYS A 320 0.12 0.86 8.45
CA LYS A 320 -0.54 -0.10 9.36
C LYS A 320 0.39 -0.53 10.48
N CYS A 321 1.69 -0.60 10.20
CA CYS A 321 2.69 -1.15 11.10
C CYS A 321 3.71 -0.07 11.49
N TRP A 322 3.91 0.11 12.78
CA TRP A 322 4.84 1.07 13.35
C TRP A 322 5.79 0.36 14.29
N ALA A 323 7.06 0.77 14.27
CA ALA A 323 8.07 0.20 15.16
C ALA A 323 8.89 1.27 15.87
N THR A 324 9.32 0.93 17.08
CA THR A 324 10.36 1.62 17.84
C THR A 324 11.30 0.60 18.47
N TYR A 325 12.46 1.04 18.93
CA TYR A 325 13.50 0.17 19.48
C TYR A 325 13.94 0.70 20.83
N LEU A 326 13.62 -0.03 21.90
CA LEU A 326 14.03 0.33 23.24
C LEU A 326 15.45 -0.14 23.49
N GLN A 327 16.36 0.80 23.76
CA GLN A 327 17.70 0.48 24.20
C GLN A 327 17.76 0.49 25.73
N ILE A 328 17.96 -0.68 26.33
CA ILE A 328 18.06 -0.90 27.77
C ILE A 328 19.45 -0.49 28.24
N THR A 329 19.54 0.44 29.18
CA THR A 329 20.83 0.95 29.70
C THR A 329 21.22 0.37 31.06
N ASN A 330 20.27 -0.20 31.81
CA ASN A 330 20.52 -0.74 33.15
C ASN A 330 21.62 -1.80 33.16
N GLU A 331 22.51 -1.72 34.16
CA GLU A 331 23.43 -2.79 34.48
C GLU A 331 22.82 -3.65 35.59
N CYS A 332 22.74 -4.96 35.37
CA CYS A 332 22.15 -5.87 36.35
C CYS A 332 23.20 -6.84 36.90
N SER A 333 23.30 -6.91 38.23
CA SER A 333 24.21 -7.81 38.95
C SER A 333 23.55 -9.15 39.35
N SER A 334 22.21 -9.23 39.32
CA SER A 334 21.39 -10.40 39.69
C SER A 334 20.21 -10.58 38.72
N LEU A 335 19.47 -11.69 38.79
CA LEU A 335 18.21 -11.84 38.05
C LEU A 335 17.20 -10.79 38.53
N GLN A 336 16.70 -9.92 37.64
CA GLN A 336 15.64 -8.95 37.95
C GLN A 336 14.58 -8.93 36.85
N GLU A 337 13.31 -8.94 37.24
CA GLU A 337 12.15 -8.77 36.35
C GLU A 337 11.63 -7.33 36.49
N TYR A 338 11.38 -6.68 35.35
CA TYR A 338 10.86 -5.34 35.26
C TYR A 338 9.56 -5.35 34.47
N SER A 339 8.54 -4.62 34.95
CA SER A 339 7.33 -4.37 34.18
C SER A 339 7.51 -3.16 33.26
N VAL A 340 6.98 -3.27 32.04
CA VAL A 340 6.87 -2.17 31.08
C VAL A 340 5.40 -1.99 30.76
N GLU A 341 4.82 -0.91 31.27
CA GLU A 341 3.45 -0.50 31.01
C GLU A 341 3.41 0.40 29.78
N MET A 342 2.55 0.07 28.83
CA MET A 342 2.31 0.87 27.63
C MET A 342 0.87 1.35 27.62
N SER A 343 0.65 2.62 27.28
CA SER A 343 -0.68 3.13 26.99
C SER A 343 -0.71 4.06 25.78
N ILE A 344 -1.74 3.90 24.96
CA ILE A 344 -2.05 4.75 23.83
C ILE A 344 -3.40 5.39 24.14
N PRO A 345 -3.44 6.65 24.63
CA PRO A 345 -4.69 7.34 24.90
C PRO A 345 -5.42 7.70 23.61
N CYS A 346 -6.67 8.17 23.73
CA CYS A 346 -7.33 8.83 22.61
C CYS A 346 -6.48 10.00 22.11
N SER A 347 -6.34 10.13 20.81
CA SER A 347 -5.45 11.11 20.20
C SER A 347 -6.03 11.62 18.89
N ASP A 348 -6.15 12.95 18.79
CA ASP A 348 -6.49 13.63 17.54
C ASP A 348 -5.29 13.68 16.57
N ASP A 349 -4.09 13.35 17.03
CA ASP A 349 -2.89 13.30 16.20
C ASP A 349 -2.83 12.00 15.39
N ILE A 350 -3.34 10.90 15.94
CA ILE A 350 -3.40 9.61 15.24
C ILE A 350 -4.66 9.60 14.37
N VAL A 351 -4.47 9.73 13.06
CA VAL A 351 -5.57 9.85 12.10
C VAL A 351 -5.45 8.79 11.01
N SER A 352 -6.56 8.15 10.68
CA SER A 352 -6.66 7.20 9.56
C SER A 352 -6.61 7.90 8.20
N ARG A 353 -6.56 7.13 7.11
CA ARG A 353 -6.68 7.69 5.75
C ARG A 353 -8.07 8.26 5.46
N SER A 354 -9.11 7.72 6.11
CA SER A 354 -10.48 8.21 6.00
C SER A 354 -10.72 9.48 6.82
N GLY A 355 -9.79 9.89 7.69
CA GLY A 355 -9.92 11.09 8.52
C GLY A 355 -10.53 10.82 9.90
N SER A 356 -10.74 9.56 10.28
CA SER A 356 -11.16 9.19 11.63
C SER A 356 -9.99 9.31 12.62
N ASN A 357 -10.24 9.93 13.78
CA ASN A 357 -9.28 10.04 14.86
C ASN A 357 -9.25 8.75 15.70
N TYR A 358 -8.10 8.47 16.32
CA TYR A 358 -7.96 7.35 17.24
C TYR A 358 -8.64 7.63 18.58
N ASN A 359 -9.70 6.89 18.88
CA ASN A 359 -10.52 7.06 20.09
C ASN A 359 -10.70 5.76 20.90
N CYS A 360 -9.96 4.70 20.56
CA CYS A 360 -10.00 3.43 21.27
C CYS A 360 -8.76 3.31 22.15
N PRO A 361 -8.75 3.85 23.38
CA PRO A 361 -7.54 3.86 24.20
C PRO A 361 -7.14 2.43 24.54
N VAL A 362 -5.84 2.13 24.46
CA VAL A 362 -5.33 0.80 24.76
C VAL A 362 -4.28 0.88 25.85
N HIS A 363 -4.33 -0.06 26.79
CA HIS A 363 -3.32 -0.23 27.83
C HIS A 363 -2.95 -1.70 27.95
N PHE A 364 -1.65 -1.99 27.94
CA PHE A 364 -1.14 -3.34 28.15
C PHE A 364 0.24 -3.29 28.81
N THR A 365 0.62 -4.40 29.43
CA THR A 365 1.88 -4.52 30.18
C THR A 365 2.63 -5.74 29.71
N PHE A 366 3.95 -5.64 29.57
CA PHE A 366 4.82 -6.78 29.35
C PHE A 366 6.00 -6.74 30.32
N TYR A 367 6.72 -7.85 30.43
CA TYR A 367 7.76 -8.03 31.42
C TYR A 367 9.10 -8.32 30.74
N ILE A 368 10.15 -7.68 31.24
CA ILE A 368 11.53 -7.89 30.80
C ILE A 368 12.31 -8.47 31.98
N GLU A 369 12.87 -9.67 31.81
CA GLU A 369 13.76 -10.32 32.76
C GLU A 369 15.21 -10.16 32.29
N LEU A 370 16.06 -9.62 33.16
CA LEU A 370 17.49 -9.45 32.92
C LEU A 370 18.27 -10.55 33.63
N ILE A 371 19.04 -11.34 32.88
CA ILE A 371 19.84 -12.47 33.36
C ILE A 371 21.33 -12.11 33.25
N SER A 372 22.03 -12.15 34.39
CA SER A 372 23.49 -12.02 34.47
C SER A 372 24.14 -13.39 34.29
N ASN A 373 24.73 -13.65 33.11
CA ASN A 373 25.48 -14.89 32.87
C ASN A 373 26.98 -14.67 33.08
N ASN A 374 27.53 -15.24 34.15
CA ASN A 374 28.97 -15.25 34.42
C ASN A 374 29.73 -16.35 33.65
N ALA A 375 29.04 -17.21 32.91
CA ALA A 375 29.64 -18.36 32.24
C ALA A 375 28.98 -18.67 30.88
N ALA A 376 29.39 -17.96 29.84
CA ALA A 376 29.35 -18.48 28.48
C ALA A 376 30.69 -18.14 27.83
N GLN A 377 31.50 -19.17 27.54
CA GLN A 377 32.59 -19.02 26.58
C GLN A 377 31.95 -18.50 25.28
N GLY A 378 32.54 -17.47 24.66
CA GLY A 378 32.05 -16.89 23.41
C GLY A 378 32.03 -17.95 22.33
N LEU A 379 30.91 -18.68 22.21
CA LEU A 379 30.62 -19.54 21.09
C LEU A 379 30.19 -18.61 19.97
N ASP A 380 30.95 -18.61 18.87
CA ASP A 380 30.51 -17.92 17.69
C ASP A 380 29.26 -18.64 17.16
N THR A 381 28.12 -17.96 17.29
CA THR A 381 26.79 -18.50 16.98
C THR A 381 26.61 -18.81 15.49
N PHE A 382 27.57 -18.62 14.60
CA PHE A 382 27.42 -19.03 13.19
C PHE A 382 28.68 -19.76 12.66
N ASP A 383 29.40 -20.47 13.54
CA ASP A 383 30.55 -21.31 13.20
C ASP A 383 30.25 -22.45 12.21
N LYS A 384 28.97 -22.82 12.06
CA LYS A 384 28.49 -23.83 11.10
C LYS A 384 27.32 -23.27 10.30
N PRO A 385 27.14 -23.71 9.04
CA PRO A 385 26.00 -23.28 8.26
C PRO A 385 24.72 -23.85 8.88
N VAL A 386 23.70 -23.01 8.94
CA VAL A 386 22.34 -23.39 9.30
C VAL A 386 21.75 -24.19 8.17
N ALA A 387 21.39 -25.45 8.44
CA ALA A 387 20.70 -26.33 7.49
C ALA A 387 19.19 -26.32 7.76
N TRP A 388 18.39 -26.22 6.69
CA TRP A 388 16.92 -26.28 6.74
C TRP A 388 16.35 -27.72 6.76
N ASN A 389 17.20 -28.72 7.04
CA ASN A 389 16.83 -30.14 6.97
C ASN A 389 15.88 -30.52 8.11
N CYS A 390 14.58 -30.30 7.92
CA CYS A 390 13.56 -31.10 8.58
C CYS A 390 13.42 -32.40 7.79
N SER A 391 13.80 -33.53 8.38
CA SER A 391 13.43 -34.85 7.86
C SER A 391 11.91 -34.90 7.66
N ASP A 392 11.45 -35.40 6.51
CA ASP A 392 10.03 -35.58 6.16
C ASP A 392 9.26 -36.54 7.12
N SER A 393 9.91 -37.08 8.17
CA SER A 393 9.32 -37.95 9.18
C SER A 393 8.91 -37.17 10.44
N PHE A 394 7.68 -36.65 10.48
CA PHE A 394 7.07 -36.18 11.72
C PHE A 394 6.49 -37.38 12.49
N GLN A 395 7.07 -37.73 13.64
CA GLN A 395 6.34 -38.45 14.69
C GLN A 395 5.51 -37.43 15.46
N SER A 396 4.18 -37.64 15.52
CA SER A 396 3.29 -36.81 16.33
C SER A 396 3.58 -37.04 17.82
N HIS A 397 4.31 -36.13 18.45
CA HIS A 397 4.46 -36.16 19.90
C HIS A 397 3.33 -35.39 20.57
N GLY A 398 2.41 -36.15 21.20
CA GLY A 398 1.57 -35.75 22.33
C GLY A 398 0.49 -34.70 22.06
N ASN A 399 -0.76 -35.03 22.38
CA ASN A 399 -1.86 -34.07 22.55
C ASN A 399 -1.44 -32.94 23.51
N ARG A 400 -0.93 -31.82 22.97
CA ARG A 400 -0.96 -30.52 23.64
C ARG A 400 -2.16 -29.77 23.10
N ASP A 401 -2.94 -29.20 24.01
CA ASP A 401 -4.08 -28.38 23.64
C ASP A 401 -3.63 -27.23 22.71
N PRO A 402 -4.41 -26.92 21.65
CA PRO A 402 -4.08 -25.87 20.71
C PRO A 402 -3.96 -24.52 21.44
N ILE A 403 -2.80 -23.88 21.28
CA ILE A 403 -2.58 -22.52 21.79
C ILE A 403 -3.29 -21.57 20.83
N PRO A 404 -4.30 -20.81 21.28
CA PRO A 404 -5.00 -19.90 20.40
C PRO A 404 -4.06 -18.78 19.95
N LEU A 405 -3.99 -18.53 18.63
CA LEU A 405 -3.45 -17.30 18.04
C LEU A 405 -4.04 -16.00 18.67
N ASP A 406 -5.13 -16.14 19.43
CA ASP A 406 -5.82 -15.08 20.15
C ASP A 406 -4.99 -14.54 21.36
N LEU A 407 -3.91 -15.23 21.76
CA LEU A 407 -2.98 -14.75 22.82
C LEU A 407 -2.16 -13.51 22.43
N LEU A 408 -2.21 -13.09 21.16
CA LEU A 408 -1.56 -11.89 20.64
C LEU A 408 -2.53 -10.72 20.46
N ASN A 409 -3.83 -10.97 20.62
CA ASN A 409 -4.83 -9.91 20.54
C ASN A 409 -4.74 -9.06 21.81
N ILE A 410 -4.35 -7.80 21.64
CA ILE A 410 -4.41 -6.80 22.71
C ILE A 410 -5.88 -6.47 23.05
N THR A 411 -6.78 -6.72 22.10
CA THR A 411 -8.14 -6.16 22.04
C THR A 411 -9.23 -6.97 22.71
N SER A 412 -8.94 -8.14 23.32
CA SER A 412 -10.00 -8.93 23.96
C SER A 412 -10.70 -8.18 25.10
N ALA A 413 -10.12 -7.09 25.60
CA ALA A 413 -10.61 -6.35 26.76
C ALA A 413 -11.37 -5.03 26.45
N LEU A 414 -11.34 -4.50 25.22
CA LEU A 414 -11.72 -3.08 24.99
C LEU A 414 -12.50 -2.78 23.70
N VAL A 415 -12.94 -3.79 22.94
CA VAL A 415 -13.91 -3.52 21.86
C VAL A 415 -15.25 -3.26 22.54
N GLU A 416 -15.60 -1.98 22.73
CA GLU A 416 -16.98 -1.57 23.00
C GLU A 416 -17.90 -2.33 22.04
N HIS A 417 -19.07 -2.76 22.52
CA HIS A 417 -20.08 -3.41 21.68
C HIS A 417 -20.46 -2.46 20.53
N ASP A 418 -19.70 -2.50 19.44
CA ASP A 418 -20.13 -1.96 18.15
C ASP A 418 -21.47 -2.62 17.87
N SER A 419 -22.45 -1.80 17.50
CA SER A 419 -23.74 -2.29 17.05
C SER A 419 -23.50 -3.35 15.98
N ASP A 420 -24.09 -4.54 16.16
CA ASP A 420 -23.91 -5.70 15.28
C ASP A 420 -24.40 -5.45 13.84
N TRP A 421 -24.95 -4.26 13.56
CA TRP A 421 -25.51 -3.87 12.27
C TRP A 421 -24.57 -4.08 11.09
N HIS A 422 -23.26 -3.86 11.26
CA HIS A 422 -22.28 -4.11 10.20
C HIS A 422 -22.29 -5.59 9.78
N PHE A 423 -22.31 -6.49 10.76
CA PHE A 423 -22.33 -7.94 10.51
C PHE A 423 -23.69 -8.40 9.98
N GLU A 424 -24.79 -7.91 10.57
CA GLU A 424 -26.15 -8.23 10.13
C GLU A 424 -26.35 -7.81 8.67
N ARG A 425 -26.02 -6.57 8.32
CA ARG A 425 -26.18 -6.04 6.96
C ARG A 425 -25.36 -6.82 5.93
N LEU A 426 -24.10 -7.13 6.24
CA LEU A 426 -23.26 -7.92 5.33
C LEU A 426 -23.73 -9.38 5.22
N SER A 427 -24.34 -9.93 6.27
CA SER A 427 -24.93 -11.28 6.24
C SER A 427 -26.16 -11.34 5.34
N GLU A 428 -27.02 -10.31 5.37
CA GLU A 428 -28.15 -10.19 4.44
C GLU A 428 -27.68 -10.14 2.97
N GLU A 429 -26.61 -9.37 2.67
CA GLU A 429 -26.03 -9.36 1.32
C GLU A 429 -25.47 -10.73 0.93
N ILE A 430 -24.82 -11.47 1.84
CA ILE A 430 -24.32 -12.81 1.57
C ILE A 430 -25.46 -13.73 1.12
N ASP A 431 -26.59 -13.73 1.83
CA ASP A 431 -27.73 -14.59 1.51
C ASP A 431 -28.33 -14.21 0.14
N LEU A 432 -28.45 -12.91 -0.13
CA LEU A 432 -28.90 -12.38 -1.42
C LEU A 432 -27.98 -12.78 -2.59
N PHE A 433 -26.65 -12.71 -2.42
CA PHE A 433 -25.71 -13.12 -3.47
C PHE A 433 -25.57 -14.63 -3.63
N ARG A 434 -25.88 -15.43 -2.59
CA ARG A 434 -25.97 -16.90 -2.71
C ARG A 434 -27.16 -17.31 -3.57
N GLU A 435 -28.30 -16.64 -3.41
CA GLU A 435 -29.50 -16.91 -4.22
C GLU A 435 -29.31 -16.51 -5.68
N LEU A 436 -28.55 -15.45 -5.94
CA LEU A 436 -28.34 -14.91 -7.29
C LEU A 436 -27.14 -15.50 -8.02
N ALA A 437 -26.30 -16.32 -7.39
CA ALA A 437 -25.07 -16.80 -7.99
C ALA A 437 -25.33 -17.65 -9.24
N ASP A 438 -25.36 -17.00 -10.42
CA ASP A 438 -25.15 -17.66 -11.70
C ASP A 438 -23.74 -18.26 -11.66
N ASP A 439 -23.63 -19.57 -11.88
CA ASP A 439 -22.39 -20.33 -11.85
C ASP A 439 -21.29 -19.69 -12.74
N ASN A 440 -21.68 -18.90 -13.74
CA ASN A 440 -20.77 -18.23 -14.67
C ASN A 440 -20.51 -16.74 -14.38
N SER A 441 -21.12 -16.14 -13.34
CA SER A 441 -20.91 -14.73 -13.02
C SER A 441 -19.66 -14.50 -12.17
N LYS A 442 -18.59 -13.98 -12.80
CA LYS A 442 -17.34 -13.65 -12.09
C LYS A 442 -17.52 -12.55 -11.05
N PHE A 443 -18.40 -11.57 -11.32
CA PHE A 443 -18.64 -10.46 -10.40
C PHE A 443 -19.47 -10.91 -9.20
N GLY A 444 -20.45 -11.79 -9.40
CA GLY A 444 -21.22 -12.39 -8.31
C GLY A 444 -20.33 -13.22 -7.37
N LYS A 445 -19.57 -14.17 -7.93
CA LYS A 445 -18.65 -15.01 -7.15
C LYS A 445 -17.59 -14.20 -6.40
N LEU A 446 -17.00 -13.19 -7.04
CA LEU A 446 -16.02 -12.31 -6.41
C LEU A 446 -16.62 -11.45 -5.30
N THR A 447 -17.83 -10.93 -5.51
CA THR A 447 -18.52 -10.12 -4.50
C THR A 447 -18.90 -10.97 -3.29
N LEU A 448 -19.44 -12.18 -3.50
CA LEU A 448 -19.73 -13.12 -2.44
C LEU A 448 -18.46 -13.50 -1.66
N ALA A 449 -17.36 -13.84 -2.33
CA ALA A 449 -16.09 -14.15 -1.68
C ALA A 449 -15.60 -13.00 -0.77
N ARG A 450 -15.72 -11.76 -1.24
CA ARG A 450 -15.32 -10.57 -0.46
C ARG A 450 -16.25 -10.32 0.74
N LEU A 451 -17.56 -10.49 0.57
CA LEU A 451 -18.54 -10.39 1.66
C LEU A 451 -18.24 -11.42 2.76
N LEU A 452 -18.02 -12.68 2.39
CA LEU A 452 -17.66 -13.76 3.30
C LEU A 452 -16.38 -13.43 4.09
N LEU A 453 -15.33 -12.94 3.41
CA LEU A 453 -14.08 -12.55 4.07
C LEU A 453 -14.25 -11.33 4.99
N ALA A 454 -15.09 -10.35 4.62
CA ALA A 454 -15.40 -9.21 5.48
C ALA A 454 -16.12 -9.65 6.77
N CYS A 455 -17.12 -10.53 6.66
CA CYS A 455 -17.80 -11.12 7.83
C CYS A 455 -16.85 -11.96 8.69
N ALA A 456 -15.96 -12.75 8.08
CA ALA A 456 -14.92 -13.49 8.80
C ALA A 456 -13.98 -12.56 9.59
N ALA A 457 -13.59 -11.42 8.99
CA ALA A 457 -12.76 -10.41 9.64
C ALA A 457 -13.49 -9.70 10.79
N ILE A 458 -14.78 -9.36 10.65
CA ILE A 458 -15.57 -8.76 11.73
C ILE A 458 -15.69 -9.73 12.91
N LYS A 459 -16.04 -10.99 12.66
CA LYS A 459 -16.16 -12.03 13.72
C LYS A 459 -14.85 -12.29 14.44
N SER A 460 -13.70 -12.11 13.77
CA SER A 460 -12.38 -12.25 14.40
C SER A 460 -12.10 -11.27 15.55
N ARG A 461 -12.89 -10.18 15.66
CA ARG A 461 -12.74 -9.15 16.69
C ARG A 461 -13.44 -9.46 18.02
N GLY A 462 -14.23 -10.54 18.12
CA GLY A 462 -14.90 -10.85 19.40
C GLY A 462 -15.85 -12.05 19.49
N ARG A 463 -15.96 -12.95 18.50
CA ARG A 463 -16.94 -14.07 18.53
C ARG A 463 -16.47 -15.40 17.92
N SER A 464 -17.29 -16.44 18.15
CA SER A 464 -17.19 -17.86 17.78
C SER A 464 -16.28 -18.20 16.59
N LEU A 465 -15.28 -19.04 16.84
CA LEU A 465 -14.30 -19.53 15.85
C LEU A 465 -14.92 -20.44 14.77
N ILE A 466 -16.11 -21.00 15.02
CA ILE A 466 -16.76 -21.98 14.14
C ILE A 466 -17.38 -21.29 12.92
N GLU A 467 -18.09 -20.18 13.13
CA GLU A 467 -18.76 -19.43 12.04
C GLU A 467 -17.74 -18.82 11.07
N ARG A 468 -16.62 -18.29 11.60
CA ARG A 468 -15.50 -17.78 10.81
C ARG A 468 -14.95 -18.80 9.82
N LYS A 469 -14.86 -20.07 10.24
CA LYS A 469 -14.33 -21.15 9.41
C LYS A 469 -15.20 -21.39 8.17
N GLY A 470 -16.53 -21.38 8.35
CA GLY A 470 -17.47 -21.58 7.25
C GLY A 470 -17.30 -20.54 6.14
N TYR A 471 -17.22 -19.26 6.53
CA TYR A 471 -17.03 -18.17 5.56
C TYR A 471 -15.72 -18.27 4.78
N CYS A 472 -14.59 -18.56 5.43
CA CYS A 472 -13.31 -18.69 4.75
C CYS A 472 -13.27 -19.92 3.82
N GLU A 473 -13.88 -21.05 4.22
CA GLU A 473 -13.92 -22.26 3.38
C GLU A 473 -14.73 -22.05 2.11
N GLU A 474 -15.88 -21.36 2.22
CA GLU A 474 -16.69 -20.99 1.06
C GLU A 474 -15.95 -20.00 0.14
N ALA A 475 -15.32 -18.96 0.70
CA ALA A 475 -14.53 -18.00 -0.08
C ALA A 475 -13.37 -18.67 -0.83
N LEU A 476 -12.68 -19.63 -0.22
CA LEU A 476 -11.62 -20.41 -0.88
C LEU A 476 -12.13 -21.21 -2.09
N GLY A 477 -13.33 -21.78 -1.98
CA GLY A 477 -14.00 -22.44 -3.10
C GLY A 477 -14.27 -21.46 -4.25
N LEU A 478 -14.85 -20.30 -3.93
CA LEU A 478 -15.16 -19.25 -4.90
C LEU A 478 -13.92 -18.72 -5.62
N PHE A 479 -12.80 -18.49 -4.91
CA PHE A 479 -11.55 -18.08 -5.59
C PHE A 479 -10.98 -19.18 -6.49
N THR A 480 -11.17 -20.45 -6.11
CA THR A 480 -10.75 -21.57 -6.96
C THR A 480 -11.55 -21.59 -8.26
N ASP A 481 -12.86 -21.37 -8.20
CA ASP A 481 -13.70 -21.21 -9.39
C ASP A 481 -13.30 -20.00 -10.24
N LEU A 482 -13.05 -18.85 -9.60
CA LEU A 482 -12.67 -17.61 -10.29
C LEU A 482 -11.36 -17.73 -11.07
N ILE A 483 -10.39 -18.48 -10.55
CA ILE A 483 -9.13 -18.78 -11.25
C ILE A 483 -9.39 -19.46 -12.60
N HIS A 484 -10.41 -20.32 -12.68
CA HIS A 484 -10.80 -21.00 -13.91
C HIS A 484 -11.71 -20.15 -14.80
N LEU A 485 -12.63 -19.40 -14.19
CA LEU A 485 -13.63 -18.59 -14.89
C LEU A 485 -13.05 -17.32 -15.54
N ASP A 486 -12.07 -16.68 -14.89
CA ASP A 486 -11.39 -15.48 -15.41
C ASP A 486 -9.85 -15.62 -15.32
N PRO A 487 -9.25 -16.42 -16.24
CA PRO A 487 -7.81 -16.67 -16.26
C PRO A 487 -6.96 -15.41 -16.40
N SER A 488 -7.51 -14.34 -16.97
CA SER A 488 -6.80 -13.07 -17.14
C SER A 488 -6.50 -12.38 -15.80
N HIS A 489 -7.27 -12.68 -14.76
CA HIS A 489 -7.10 -12.19 -13.39
C HIS A 489 -6.66 -13.30 -12.42
N LYS A 490 -6.20 -14.45 -12.93
CA LYS A 490 -5.79 -15.61 -12.11
C LYS A 490 -4.89 -15.21 -10.94
N GLN A 491 -3.87 -14.40 -11.19
CA GLN A 491 -2.93 -13.96 -10.16
C GLN A 491 -3.63 -13.22 -9.02
N TYR A 492 -4.56 -12.33 -9.34
CA TYR A 492 -5.32 -11.60 -8.33
C TYR A 492 -6.13 -12.55 -7.45
N TYR A 493 -6.79 -13.55 -8.04
CA TYR A 493 -7.55 -14.53 -7.24
C TYR A 493 -6.65 -15.45 -6.42
N GLU A 494 -5.47 -15.83 -6.92
CA GLU A 494 -4.48 -16.59 -6.14
C GLU A 494 -4.00 -15.80 -4.92
N ASP A 495 -3.79 -14.49 -5.06
CA ASP A 495 -3.41 -13.59 -3.97
C ASP A 495 -4.52 -13.51 -2.92
N GLU A 496 -5.77 -13.24 -3.31
CA GLU A 496 -6.90 -13.20 -2.38
C GLU A 496 -7.16 -14.55 -1.70
N ARG A 497 -7.02 -15.66 -2.46
CA ARG A 497 -7.12 -17.02 -1.91
C ARG A 497 -6.04 -17.28 -0.87
N SER A 498 -4.81 -16.78 -1.08
CA SER A 498 -3.71 -16.91 -0.13
C SER A 498 -4.03 -16.23 1.20
N LEU A 499 -4.69 -15.06 1.16
CA LEU A 499 -5.14 -14.35 2.37
C LEU A 499 -6.19 -15.18 3.15
N ALA A 500 -7.14 -15.78 2.44
CA ALA A 500 -8.18 -16.63 3.03
C ALA A 500 -7.63 -17.97 3.58
N LEU A 501 -6.62 -18.55 2.91
CA LEU A 501 -6.05 -19.84 3.28
C LEU A 501 -5.43 -19.82 4.68
N MET A 502 -4.87 -18.69 5.06
CA MET A 502 -4.12 -18.52 6.30
C MET A 502 -5.03 -18.43 7.54
N ASP A 503 -6.33 -18.19 7.34
CA ASP A 503 -7.33 -18.33 8.40
C ASP A 503 -7.65 -19.81 8.70
N LYS A 504 -7.45 -20.71 7.73
CA LYS A 504 -7.55 -22.17 7.91
C LYS A 504 -6.35 -22.73 8.70
N VAL A 505 -5.24 -22.00 8.75
CA VAL A 505 -3.95 -22.41 9.33
C VAL A 505 -3.90 -22.36 10.87
N LYS A 506 -4.94 -21.83 11.54
CA LYS A 506 -5.09 -21.91 13.01
C LYS A 506 -5.05 -23.36 13.53
N ASN A 507 -5.47 -24.35 12.72
CA ASN A 507 -5.37 -25.77 13.06
C ASN A 507 -4.07 -26.45 12.61
N VAL A 508 -3.27 -25.80 11.75
CA VAL A 508 -2.03 -26.36 11.19
C VAL A 508 -0.80 -25.93 11.98
N LEU A 509 -0.85 -24.81 12.72
CA LEU A 509 0.27 -24.40 13.61
C LEU A 509 0.67 -25.48 14.63
N ASN A 510 -0.27 -26.32 15.09
CA ASN A 510 0.03 -27.49 15.95
C ASN A 510 0.84 -28.59 15.23
N ARG A 511 0.92 -28.59 13.89
CA ARG A 511 1.62 -29.59 13.07
C ARG A 511 2.92 -29.08 12.45
N LEU A 512 3.26 -27.79 12.61
CA LEU A 512 4.31 -27.10 11.85
C LEU A 512 5.48 -26.60 12.71
N THR A 513 5.56 -27.05 13.95
CA THR A 513 6.61 -26.69 14.91
C THR A 513 7.58 -27.86 15.02
N CYS A 514 8.86 -27.63 14.70
CA CYS A 514 9.90 -28.67 14.72
C CYS A 514 10.69 -28.66 16.03
N ASP A 515 11.41 -29.76 16.26
CA ASP A 515 12.31 -29.94 17.41
C ASP A 515 13.39 -28.85 17.45
N MET A 516 13.61 -28.30 18.65
CA MET A 516 14.28 -27.02 18.90
C MET A 516 15.75 -27.18 19.33
N GLU A 517 16.22 -28.39 19.62
CA GLU A 517 17.44 -28.61 20.41
C GLU A 517 18.74 -28.11 19.73
N THR A 518 18.80 -28.09 18.40
CA THR A 518 19.97 -27.60 17.65
C THR A 518 20.00 -26.07 17.51
N PHE A 519 18.85 -25.40 17.60
CA PHE A 519 18.66 -24.01 17.18
C PHE A 519 18.59 -23.00 18.33
N THR A 520 18.19 -23.43 19.54
CA THR A 520 18.17 -22.58 20.75
C THR A 520 19.54 -21.98 21.08
N LYS A 521 20.63 -22.51 20.51
CA LYS A 521 22.00 -21.99 20.64
C LYS A 521 22.25 -20.70 19.87
N HIS A 522 21.41 -20.37 18.88
CA HIS A 522 21.63 -19.25 17.96
C HIS A 522 20.76 -18.01 18.26
N CYS A 523 19.79 -18.13 19.18
CA CYS A 523 18.92 -17.03 19.58
C CYS A 523 19.46 -16.36 20.86
N SER A 524 19.74 -15.06 20.82
CA SER A 524 20.25 -14.28 21.96
C SER A 524 19.21 -13.93 23.03
N VAL A 525 17.96 -14.37 22.87
CA VAL A 525 16.84 -14.14 23.80
C VAL A 525 16.21 -15.50 24.10
N GLN A 526 16.34 -16.00 25.33
CA GLN A 526 15.64 -17.18 25.80
C GLN A 526 14.30 -16.73 26.42
N VAL A 527 13.17 -17.19 25.90
CA VAL A 527 11.85 -16.92 26.52
C VAL A 527 11.50 -18.11 27.39
N GLN A 528 11.36 -17.92 28.71
CA GLN A 528 10.99 -19.03 29.60
C GLN A 528 9.53 -19.49 29.38
N PRO A 529 9.27 -20.82 29.48
CA PRO A 529 8.04 -21.43 29.01
C PRO A 529 7.00 -21.50 30.12
N ASN A 530 6.11 -20.53 30.19
CA ASN A 530 4.75 -20.81 30.65
C ASN A 530 3.80 -20.66 29.46
N SER A 531 3.49 -21.81 28.85
CA SER A 531 2.68 -22.05 27.63
C SER A 531 3.34 -21.82 26.25
N ALA A 532 4.30 -22.71 25.96
CA ALA A 532 4.89 -23.15 24.69
C ALA A 532 5.83 -22.23 23.84
N PRO A 533 6.87 -22.83 23.22
CA PRO A 533 7.93 -22.12 22.52
C PRO A 533 7.59 -22.03 21.03
N LEU A 534 6.87 -20.99 20.63
CA LEU A 534 6.72 -20.72 19.21
C LEU A 534 7.68 -19.58 18.87
N HIS A 535 8.86 -19.91 18.34
CA HIS A 535 9.75 -18.97 17.66
C HIS A 535 9.85 -19.27 16.15
N HIS A 536 9.33 -20.44 15.75
CA HIS A 536 9.47 -21.00 14.43
C HIS A 536 8.10 -21.31 13.84
N VAL A 537 7.91 -20.93 12.58
CA VAL A 537 6.71 -21.19 11.79
C VAL A 537 7.12 -21.71 10.41
N GLN A 538 6.52 -22.84 9.99
CA GLN A 538 6.70 -23.41 8.65
C GLN A 538 5.40 -23.33 7.85
N PHE A 539 5.44 -22.74 6.67
CA PHE A 539 4.34 -22.63 5.72
C PHE A 539 4.75 -23.18 4.35
N ARG A 540 5.34 -24.38 4.34
CA ARG A 540 5.84 -25.00 3.11
C ARG A 540 4.72 -25.63 2.29
N ARG A 541 4.81 -25.57 0.96
CA ARG A 541 3.91 -26.29 0.02
C ARG A 541 2.43 -25.96 0.23
N LEU A 542 2.13 -24.71 0.52
CA LEU A 542 0.76 -24.20 0.69
C LEU A 542 0.24 -23.46 -0.55
N SER A 543 1.07 -23.32 -1.59
CA SER A 543 0.76 -22.57 -2.81
C SER A 543 0.37 -21.11 -2.52
N VAL A 544 0.99 -20.52 -1.49
CA VAL A 544 0.79 -19.12 -1.11
C VAL A 544 1.49 -18.23 -2.13
N THR A 545 0.77 -17.23 -2.65
CA THR A 545 1.32 -16.22 -3.59
C THR A 545 1.57 -14.87 -2.93
N ARG A 546 0.90 -14.60 -1.79
CA ARG A 546 1.01 -13.35 -1.04
C ARG A 546 0.99 -13.56 0.47
N ILE A 547 1.76 -12.74 1.17
CA ILE A 547 1.77 -12.63 2.64
C ILE A 547 0.80 -11.52 3.05
N GLY A 548 -0.11 -11.81 3.98
CA GLY A 548 -1.07 -10.79 4.45
C GLY A 548 -1.63 -11.08 5.84
N PHE A 549 -0.80 -11.67 6.69
CA PHE A 549 -1.10 -12.09 8.06
C PHE A 549 0.05 -11.72 9.02
N ALA A 550 0.89 -10.76 8.62
CA ALA A 550 2.09 -10.39 9.36
C ALA A 550 1.77 -9.93 10.79
N GLU A 551 0.60 -9.33 11.00
CA GLU A 551 0.08 -8.92 12.30
C GLU A 551 -0.03 -10.09 13.31
N ARG A 552 -0.14 -11.33 12.83
CA ARG A 552 -0.26 -12.53 13.66
C ARG A 552 1.08 -13.20 13.95
N LEU A 553 2.14 -12.74 13.30
CA LEU A 553 3.46 -13.37 13.32
C LEU A 553 4.54 -12.45 13.88
N LEU A 554 4.18 -11.31 14.49
CA LEU A 554 5.13 -10.32 15.02
C LEU A 554 6.15 -10.91 16.00
N TRP A 555 5.83 -12.06 16.62
CA TRP A 555 6.67 -12.80 17.56
C TRP A 555 7.69 -13.75 16.90
N VAL A 556 7.54 -14.06 15.62
CA VAL A 556 8.31 -15.08 14.89
C VAL A 556 9.77 -14.68 14.74
N GLN A 557 10.69 -15.62 15.00
CA GLN A 557 12.12 -15.46 14.75
C GLN A 557 12.62 -16.31 13.58
N MET A 558 11.93 -17.41 13.26
CA MET A 558 12.24 -18.31 12.16
C MET A 558 10.99 -18.56 11.33
N LEU A 559 11.05 -18.23 10.04
CA LEU A 559 9.95 -18.38 9.11
C LEU A 559 10.40 -19.15 7.87
N ASP A 560 9.78 -20.30 7.65
CA ASP A 560 9.97 -21.09 6.43
C ASP A 560 8.76 -20.97 5.53
N LEU A 561 8.92 -20.29 4.40
CA LEU A 561 7.95 -20.10 3.33
C LEU A 561 8.38 -20.81 2.04
N SER A 562 9.25 -21.82 2.15
CA SER A 562 9.79 -22.52 0.98
C SER A 562 8.75 -23.34 0.21
N HIS A 563 8.98 -23.53 -1.09
CA HIS A 563 8.08 -24.26 -1.98
C HIS A 563 6.67 -23.67 -2.01
N ASN A 564 6.56 -22.37 -2.27
CA ASN A 564 5.30 -21.68 -2.51
C ASN A 564 5.34 -20.99 -3.89
N SER A 565 4.55 -19.94 -4.07
CA SER A 565 4.49 -19.18 -5.32
C SER A 565 4.57 -17.66 -5.04
N LEU A 566 5.31 -17.29 -4.00
CA LEU A 566 5.52 -15.90 -3.61
C LEU A 566 6.26 -15.14 -4.71
N ARG A 567 5.78 -13.94 -5.02
CA ARG A 567 6.44 -13.00 -5.94
C ARG A 567 6.98 -11.76 -5.24
N SER A 568 6.47 -11.48 -4.04
CA SER A 568 6.83 -10.36 -3.18
C SER A 568 6.83 -10.81 -1.72
N VAL A 569 7.58 -10.08 -0.89
CA VAL A 569 7.66 -10.27 0.57
C VAL A 569 7.08 -9.09 1.34
N GLU A 570 6.22 -8.28 0.69
CA GLU A 570 5.47 -7.20 1.35
C GLU A 570 4.72 -7.72 2.58
N GLY A 571 4.79 -6.97 3.67
CA GLY A 571 4.26 -7.33 4.99
C GLY A 571 5.31 -7.94 5.93
N LEU A 572 6.38 -8.57 5.41
CA LEU A 572 7.41 -9.16 6.27
C LEU A 572 8.23 -8.11 7.04
N GLU A 573 8.25 -6.87 6.59
CA GLU A 573 8.85 -5.76 7.32
C GLU A 573 8.23 -5.56 8.72
N ALA A 574 7.03 -6.08 8.99
CA ALA A 574 6.45 -6.07 10.34
C ALA A 574 7.17 -7.02 11.31
N LEU A 575 7.87 -8.04 10.81
CA LEU A 575 8.47 -9.11 11.62
C LEU A 575 9.85 -8.71 12.16
N GLN A 576 9.87 -7.72 13.05
CA GLN A 576 11.11 -7.11 13.56
C GLN A 576 11.98 -8.05 14.42
N ARG A 577 11.51 -9.26 14.72
CA ARG A 577 12.28 -10.32 15.37
C ARG A 577 12.82 -11.39 14.43
N LEU A 578 12.50 -11.33 13.15
CA LEU A 578 12.83 -12.39 12.20
C LEU A 578 14.36 -12.47 12.00
N VAL A 579 14.94 -13.58 12.42
CA VAL A 579 16.38 -13.88 12.32
C VAL A 579 16.66 -14.83 11.15
N PHE A 580 15.78 -15.81 10.94
CA PHE A 580 15.93 -16.85 9.92
C PHE A 580 14.74 -16.81 8.97
N LEU A 581 15.01 -16.63 7.67
CA LEU A 581 13.98 -16.64 6.64
C LEU A 581 14.37 -17.59 5.51
N ASN A 582 13.50 -18.58 5.25
CA ASN A 582 13.59 -19.42 4.06
C ASN A 582 12.45 -19.06 3.11
N ILE A 583 12.79 -18.53 1.93
CA ILE A 583 11.84 -18.27 0.84
C ILE A 583 12.29 -18.98 -0.44
N SER A 584 13.05 -20.07 -0.31
CA SER A 584 13.51 -20.86 -1.45
C SER A 584 12.34 -21.50 -2.22
N ASN A 585 12.55 -21.80 -3.50
CA ASN A 585 11.52 -22.44 -4.34
C ASN A 585 10.22 -21.59 -4.40
N ASN A 586 10.37 -20.32 -4.78
CA ASN A 586 9.29 -19.36 -5.00
C ASN A 586 9.46 -18.68 -6.38
N GLN A 587 8.69 -17.62 -6.67
CA GLN A 587 8.66 -16.92 -7.96
C GLN A 587 9.11 -15.45 -7.83
N ILE A 588 10.07 -15.17 -6.93
CA ILE A 588 10.59 -13.82 -6.72
C ILE A 588 11.57 -13.48 -7.85
N SER A 589 11.29 -12.42 -8.62
CA SER A 589 12.01 -12.14 -9.88
C SER A 589 13.02 -11.00 -9.83
N SER A 590 12.99 -10.15 -8.80
CA SER A 590 13.87 -8.97 -8.68
C SER A 590 14.25 -8.66 -7.23
N PHE A 591 15.35 -7.93 -7.02
CA PHE A 591 15.74 -7.45 -5.68
C PHE A 591 14.78 -6.39 -5.15
N THR A 592 14.15 -5.62 -6.03
CA THR A 592 13.13 -4.65 -5.61
C THR A 592 11.95 -5.35 -4.93
N ALA A 593 11.60 -6.60 -5.29
CA ALA A 593 10.56 -7.37 -4.60
C ALA A 593 10.95 -7.74 -3.16
N LEU A 594 12.25 -7.75 -2.85
CA LEU A 594 12.83 -8.09 -1.54
C LEU A 594 13.09 -6.87 -0.64
N GLU A 595 12.89 -5.65 -1.14
CA GLU A 595 13.08 -4.39 -0.41
C GLU A 595 12.49 -4.37 1.02
N PRO A 596 11.31 -4.94 1.33
CA PRO A 596 10.80 -4.98 2.69
C PRO A 596 11.78 -5.60 3.71
N LEU A 597 12.60 -6.57 3.29
CA LEU A 597 13.58 -7.23 4.16
C LEU A 597 14.67 -6.28 4.67
N THR A 598 14.94 -5.17 3.96
CA THR A 598 15.90 -4.15 4.41
C THR A 598 15.49 -3.43 5.69
N LYS A 599 14.21 -3.52 6.05
CA LYS A 599 13.65 -2.94 7.29
C LYS A 599 13.79 -3.88 8.48
N ILE A 600 14.19 -5.14 8.27
CA ILE A 600 14.31 -6.16 9.31
C ILE A 600 15.76 -6.21 9.79
N ILE A 601 16.09 -5.41 10.81
CA ILE A 601 17.46 -5.28 11.30
C ILE A 601 18.03 -6.56 11.94
N SER A 602 17.13 -7.46 12.36
CA SER A 602 17.44 -8.70 13.07
C SER A 602 17.77 -9.87 12.14
N LEU A 603 17.53 -9.75 10.83
CA LEU A 603 17.73 -10.83 9.87
C LEU A 603 19.21 -11.22 9.78
N LYS A 604 19.52 -12.52 9.92
CA LYS A 604 20.88 -13.09 9.87
C LYS A 604 21.05 -14.21 8.86
N VAL A 605 20.01 -15.00 8.65
CA VAL A 605 20.04 -16.13 7.71
C VAL A 605 18.92 -15.96 6.71
N LEU A 606 19.29 -15.92 5.43
CA LEU A 606 18.34 -15.75 4.33
C LEU A 606 18.60 -16.80 3.24
N ASP A 607 17.58 -17.59 2.93
CA ASP A 607 17.61 -18.53 1.80
C ASP A 607 16.67 -18.05 0.69
N LEU A 608 17.26 -17.59 -0.40
CA LEU A 608 16.63 -17.13 -1.64
C LEU A 608 16.74 -18.17 -2.77
N SER A 609 17.25 -19.37 -2.50
CA SER A 609 17.59 -20.32 -3.55
C SER A 609 16.38 -20.73 -4.38
N PHE A 610 16.60 -21.06 -5.66
CA PHE A 610 15.57 -21.51 -6.59
C PHE A 610 14.39 -20.54 -6.69
N ASN A 611 14.69 -19.27 -6.95
CA ASN A 611 13.74 -18.23 -7.34
C ASN A 611 14.06 -17.76 -8.77
N GLU A 612 13.50 -16.63 -9.19
CA GLU A 612 13.67 -16.05 -10.53
C GLU A 612 14.49 -14.74 -10.50
N ILE A 613 15.27 -14.51 -9.43
CA ILE A 613 15.93 -13.22 -9.20
C ILE A 613 16.94 -12.94 -10.32
N GLY A 614 16.79 -11.78 -10.94
CA GLY A 614 17.60 -11.35 -12.09
C GLY A 614 16.94 -11.58 -13.45
N ALA A 615 15.75 -12.20 -13.49
CA ALA A 615 14.92 -12.26 -14.71
C ALA A 615 14.35 -10.88 -15.07
N HIS A 616 14.05 -10.05 -14.06
CA HIS A 616 13.57 -8.68 -14.22
C HIS A 616 14.31 -7.75 -13.24
N SER A 617 14.58 -6.50 -13.65
CA SER A 617 15.25 -5.50 -12.81
C SER A 617 14.31 -4.80 -11.83
N ILE A 618 13.00 -4.91 -12.02
CA ILE A 618 11.97 -4.25 -11.21
C ILE A 618 10.85 -5.25 -10.94
N ASP A 619 10.28 -5.15 -9.75
CA ASP A 619 9.11 -5.89 -9.29
C ASP A 619 7.87 -5.41 -10.05
N THR A 620 7.41 -6.24 -10.97
CA THR A 620 6.17 -6.02 -11.73
C THR A 620 4.94 -6.61 -11.04
N ALA A 621 5.09 -7.22 -9.86
CA ALA A 621 4.01 -7.87 -9.12
C ALA A 621 3.37 -6.98 -8.05
N ARG A 622 3.94 -5.82 -7.71
CA ARG A 622 3.33 -4.85 -6.80
C ARG A 622 2.09 -4.17 -7.41
N TYR A 623 1.01 -4.12 -6.64
CA TYR A 623 -0.23 -3.44 -7.02
C TYR A 623 -0.17 -1.90 -6.85
N ILE A 624 0.76 -1.35 -6.05
CA ILE A 624 0.83 0.09 -5.74
C ILE A 624 2.27 0.59 -5.89
N CYS A 625 2.48 1.54 -6.82
CA CYS A 625 3.68 2.35 -7.11
C CYS A 625 5.05 1.63 -7.19
N PRO A 626 5.98 2.12 -8.03
CA PRO A 626 7.30 1.51 -8.14
C PRO A 626 8.04 1.61 -6.79
N SER A 627 8.92 0.63 -6.54
CA SER A 627 9.78 0.55 -5.35
C SER A 627 10.49 1.88 -5.08
N PRO A 628 10.56 2.38 -3.82
CA PRO A 628 11.39 3.53 -3.46
C PRO A 628 12.84 3.47 -3.97
N PHE A 629 13.38 2.27 -4.20
CA PHE A 629 14.67 2.09 -4.86
C PHE A 629 14.76 2.80 -6.23
N SER A 630 13.65 2.99 -6.96
CA SER A 630 13.64 3.68 -8.26
C SER A 630 13.67 5.20 -8.18
N HIS A 631 13.52 5.81 -6.99
CA HIS A 631 13.35 7.26 -6.83
C HIS A 631 14.27 7.90 -5.77
N LYS A 632 15.06 7.12 -5.03
CA LYS A 632 15.99 7.66 -4.02
C LYS A 632 17.25 8.25 -4.66
N THR A 633 17.47 9.55 -4.45
CA THR A 633 18.71 10.27 -4.76
C THR A 633 19.93 9.73 -3.97
N GLU A 634 19.70 9.07 -2.83
CA GLU A 634 20.69 8.34 -2.00
C GLU A 634 21.38 7.15 -2.73
N ALA A 635 21.00 6.90 -3.97
CA ALA A 635 21.62 5.92 -4.84
C ALA A 635 22.91 6.47 -5.49
N SER A 636 23.00 7.79 -5.72
CA SER A 636 24.12 8.41 -6.44
C SER A 636 25.47 8.23 -5.74
N GLU A 637 25.53 8.49 -4.43
CA GLU A 637 26.78 8.40 -3.65
C GLU A 637 27.32 6.96 -3.57
N ALA A 638 26.43 5.98 -3.39
CA ALA A 638 26.84 4.58 -3.43
C ALA A 638 27.27 4.14 -4.83
N PHE A 639 26.63 4.63 -5.88
CA PHE A 639 27.00 4.29 -7.25
C PHE A 639 28.39 4.81 -7.63
N GLU A 640 28.77 6.00 -7.16
CA GLU A 640 30.11 6.56 -7.35
C GLU A 640 31.18 5.73 -6.60
N GLU A 641 30.94 5.38 -5.32
CA GLU A 641 31.86 4.55 -4.51
C GLU A 641 32.18 3.19 -5.17
N TYR A 642 31.16 2.49 -5.71
CA TYR A 642 31.35 1.16 -6.28
C TYR A 642 31.81 1.16 -7.74
N GLN A 643 31.63 2.27 -8.48
CA GLN A 643 32.21 2.42 -9.83
C GLN A 643 33.74 2.54 -9.77
N GLU A 644 34.28 3.27 -8.79
CA GLU A 644 35.71 3.57 -8.74
C GLU A 644 36.58 2.45 -8.14
N VAL A 645 36.04 1.66 -7.20
CA VAL A 645 36.86 0.74 -6.37
C VAL A 645 36.94 -0.70 -6.90
N ASN A 646 35.97 -1.17 -7.69
CA ASN A 646 35.80 -2.63 -7.89
C ASN A 646 35.49 -3.10 -9.33
N ASN A 647 35.53 -2.22 -10.34
CA ASN A 647 35.17 -2.55 -11.73
C ASN A 647 33.77 -3.22 -11.84
N ILE A 648 32.86 -2.86 -10.92
CA ILE A 648 31.49 -3.40 -10.84
C ILE A 648 30.62 -2.66 -11.85
N ASN A 649 29.85 -3.41 -12.64
CA ASN A 649 28.84 -2.82 -13.51
C ASN A 649 27.63 -2.33 -12.70
N VAL A 650 27.70 -1.11 -12.17
CA VAL A 650 26.63 -0.52 -11.35
C VAL A 650 25.31 -0.44 -12.11
N THR A 651 25.32 -0.22 -13.43
CA THR A 651 24.08 -0.17 -14.22
C THR A 651 23.36 -1.51 -14.27
N GLU A 652 24.08 -2.63 -14.13
CA GLU A 652 23.52 -3.98 -14.15
C GLU A 652 23.07 -4.46 -12.76
N TYR A 653 23.72 -4.00 -11.69
CA TYR A 653 23.49 -4.49 -10.32
C TYR A 653 23.00 -3.42 -9.34
N TRP A 654 22.46 -2.30 -9.84
CA TRP A 654 22.02 -1.17 -9.00
C TRP A 654 21.05 -1.61 -7.90
N ASP A 655 20.10 -2.50 -8.20
CA ASP A 655 19.08 -3.00 -7.28
C ASP A 655 19.67 -3.96 -6.24
N ALA A 656 20.59 -4.84 -6.64
CA ALA A 656 21.35 -5.70 -5.75
C ALA A 656 22.23 -4.88 -4.79
N ILE A 657 22.88 -3.82 -5.28
CA ILE A 657 23.70 -2.91 -4.46
C ILE A 657 22.84 -2.26 -3.38
N LEU A 658 21.71 -1.67 -3.76
CA LEU A 658 20.79 -1.02 -2.82
C LEU A 658 20.22 -2.00 -1.79
N PHE A 659 19.92 -3.23 -2.21
CA PHE A 659 19.41 -4.27 -1.33
C PHE A 659 20.47 -4.74 -0.32
N PHE A 660 21.61 -5.26 -0.80
CA PHE A 660 22.59 -5.90 0.08
C PHE A 660 23.37 -4.93 0.97
N ARG A 661 23.60 -3.68 0.55
CA ARG A 661 24.28 -2.68 1.40
C ARG A 661 23.57 -2.42 2.73
N SER A 662 22.26 -2.66 2.77
CA SER A 662 21.42 -2.44 3.95
C SER A 662 21.37 -3.64 4.89
N LEU A 663 21.83 -4.82 4.46
CA LEU A 663 21.68 -6.07 5.18
C LEU A 663 22.95 -6.47 5.93
N LYS A 664 22.76 -7.09 7.10
CA LYS A 664 23.84 -7.60 7.95
C LYS A 664 23.68 -9.10 8.19
N LEU A 665 23.83 -9.88 7.13
CA LEU A 665 23.63 -11.34 7.12
C LEU A 665 24.89 -12.11 7.53
N ALA A 666 24.69 -13.20 8.27
CA ALA A 666 25.71 -14.20 8.56
C ALA A 666 25.71 -15.33 7.52
N GLN A 667 24.55 -15.67 6.96
CA GLN A 667 24.39 -16.70 5.93
C GLN A 667 23.39 -16.26 4.84
N LEU A 668 23.76 -16.51 3.58
CA LEU A 668 22.93 -16.25 2.41
C LEU A 668 23.04 -17.43 1.43
N ASP A 669 21.91 -17.89 0.90
CA ASP A 669 21.84 -18.81 -0.23
C ASP A 669 21.05 -18.15 -1.37
N ILE A 670 21.63 -18.10 -2.57
CA ILE A 670 21.00 -17.51 -3.76
C ILE A 670 21.10 -18.44 -4.98
N ARG A 671 21.51 -19.70 -4.78
CA ARG A 671 21.68 -20.67 -5.87
C ARG A 671 20.40 -20.85 -6.68
N GLY A 672 20.53 -21.17 -7.96
CA GLY A 672 19.39 -21.44 -8.84
C GLY A 672 18.61 -20.20 -9.30
N ASN A 673 19.05 -18.98 -8.95
CA ASN A 673 18.54 -17.74 -9.52
C ASN A 673 19.30 -17.35 -10.80
N ALA A 674 18.65 -16.61 -11.71
CA ALA A 674 19.28 -16.13 -12.95
C ALA A 674 20.53 -15.27 -12.67
N VAL A 675 20.44 -14.38 -11.66
CA VAL A 675 21.55 -13.50 -11.25
C VAL A 675 22.77 -14.26 -10.73
N ALA A 676 22.58 -15.45 -10.13
CA ALA A 676 23.67 -16.21 -9.52
C ALA A 676 24.71 -16.71 -10.54
N SER A 677 24.32 -16.83 -11.81
CA SER A 677 25.19 -17.25 -12.91
C SER A 677 26.00 -16.11 -13.54
N LYS A 678 25.73 -14.85 -13.18
CA LYS A 678 26.38 -13.70 -13.81
C LYS A 678 27.78 -13.45 -13.25
N ASP A 679 28.70 -13.10 -14.14
CA ASP A 679 30.08 -12.79 -13.80
C ASP A 679 30.16 -11.59 -12.83
N GLY A 680 31.00 -11.72 -11.81
CA GLY A 680 31.23 -10.69 -10.80
C GLY A 680 30.16 -10.56 -9.71
N PHE A 681 28.98 -11.19 -9.84
CA PHE A 681 27.90 -11.06 -8.85
C PHE A 681 28.29 -11.62 -7.47
N ARG A 682 28.94 -12.78 -7.42
CA ARG A 682 29.44 -13.34 -6.15
C ARG A 682 30.42 -12.40 -5.45
N THR A 683 31.36 -11.83 -6.19
CA THR A 683 32.33 -10.86 -5.66
C THR A 683 31.63 -9.61 -5.13
N LEU A 684 30.62 -9.12 -5.85
CA LEU A 684 29.78 -7.99 -5.44
C LEU A 684 29.12 -8.26 -4.07
N VAL A 685 28.41 -9.38 -3.92
CA VAL A 685 27.68 -9.71 -2.68
C VAL A 685 28.62 -9.84 -1.49
N VAL A 686 29.75 -10.53 -1.66
CA VAL A 686 30.75 -10.70 -0.60
C VAL A 686 31.39 -9.37 -0.19
N THR A 687 31.52 -8.43 -1.13
CA THR A 687 32.01 -7.07 -0.87
C THR A 687 30.98 -6.24 -0.11
N LEU A 688 29.71 -6.31 -0.51
CA LEU A 688 28.61 -5.54 0.11
C LEU A 688 28.23 -6.05 1.51
N ILE A 689 28.43 -7.35 1.79
CA ILE A 689 28.13 -7.97 3.09
C ILE A 689 29.41 -8.51 3.73
N PRO A 690 30.28 -7.64 4.28
CA PRO A 690 31.55 -8.06 4.87
C PRO A 690 31.38 -8.91 6.14
N CYS A 691 30.16 -9.04 6.67
CA CYS A 691 29.85 -9.88 7.83
C CYS A 691 29.38 -11.30 7.44
N LEU A 692 29.29 -11.61 6.15
CA LEU A 692 28.86 -12.91 5.66
C LEU A 692 29.90 -14.01 5.95
N LYS A 693 29.45 -15.08 6.62
CA LYS A 693 30.27 -16.27 6.96
C LYS A 693 30.02 -17.44 6.02
N TRP A 694 28.79 -17.56 5.54
CA TRP A 694 28.36 -18.63 4.65
C TRP A 694 27.64 -18.05 3.44
N PHE A 695 28.13 -18.37 2.24
CA PHE A 695 27.49 -18.01 0.98
C PHE A 695 27.32 -19.25 0.12
N ASP A 696 26.07 -19.60 -0.20
CA ASP A 696 25.69 -20.79 -0.97
C ASP A 696 26.20 -22.11 -0.34
N GLY A 697 26.34 -22.13 0.99
CA GLY A 697 26.85 -23.26 1.78
C GLY A 697 28.38 -23.32 1.94
N GLU A 698 29.11 -22.36 1.38
CA GLU A 698 30.58 -22.31 1.43
C GLU A 698 31.08 -21.09 2.21
N VAL A 699 32.34 -21.13 2.66
CA VAL A 699 33.01 -19.95 3.24
C VAL A 699 33.39 -18.99 2.10
N PRO A 700 32.96 -17.71 2.12
CA PRO A 700 33.27 -16.75 1.06
C PRO A 700 34.78 -16.51 0.92
N LEU A 701 35.29 -16.62 -0.31
CA LEU A 701 36.68 -16.27 -0.63
C LEU A 701 36.83 -14.74 -0.66
N ARG A 702 37.60 -14.18 0.28
CA ARG A 702 37.90 -12.74 0.31
C ARG A 702 39.30 -12.51 -0.27
N SER A 703 39.41 -11.76 -1.37
CA SER A 703 40.71 -11.35 -1.87
C SER A 703 41.36 -10.35 -0.91
N TRP A 704 42.64 -10.51 -0.62
CA TRP A 704 43.41 -9.69 0.35
C TRP A 704 43.37 -8.18 0.07
N ALA A 705 43.06 -7.75 -1.15
CA ALA A 705 42.86 -6.34 -1.52
C ALA A 705 41.62 -5.68 -0.88
N ILE A 706 40.59 -6.46 -0.51
CA ILE A 706 39.31 -5.97 0.04
C ILE A 706 39.45 -5.56 1.52
N LEU A 707 40.42 -6.11 2.25
CA LEU A 707 40.67 -5.81 3.67
C LEU A 707 41.22 -4.39 3.92
N VAL A 708 41.74 -3.72 2.89
CA VAL A 708 42.36 -2.39 3.03
C VAL A 708 41.33 -1.27 3.04
N VAL A 709 40.20 -1.42 2.34
CA VAL A 709 39.16 -0.37 2.26
C VAL A 709 38.32 -0.29 3.54
N SER A 710 38.10 -1.40 4.24
CA SER A 710 37.42 -1.41 5.55
C SER A 710 38.16 -0.67 6.67
N ARG A 711 39.40 -0.21 6.44
CA ARG A 711 40.16 0.63 7.39
C ARG A 711 40.07 2.14 7.10
N LEU A 712 39.48 2.56 5.99
CA LEU A 712 39.47 3.97 5.57
C LEU A 712 38.10 4.65 5.69
N THR A 713 37.04 3.92 6.08
CA THR A 713 35.69 4.46 6.33
C THR A 713 35.16 4.10 7.73
N MET A 714 36.01 4.24 8.76
CA MET A 714 35.57 4.38 10.16
C MET A 714 35.76 5.82 10.64
#